data_AF-A0A6C7E9L6-F1
#
_entry.id   AF-A0A6C7E9L6-F1
#
_cell.length_a   1.000
_cell.length_b   1.000
_cell.length_c   1.000
_cell.angle_alpha   90.00
_cell.angle_beta   90.00
_cell.angle_gamma   90.00
#
_symmetry.space_group_name_H-M   'P 1'
#
loop_
_entity.id
_entity.type
_entity.pdbx_description
1 polymer ?
#
loop_
_entity_poly.entity_id
_entity_poly.type
_entity_poly.pdbx_seq_one_letter_code
_entity_poly.pdbx_strand_id
1 'polypeptide(L)'
;MADLFLGGTIDPSTHERTTDDDTSHVHVATDKLTTHGVIVGMTGSGKTGLGVIVIEEALKSGLPVIAIDPKGDLTNLCLTFPDLAASDFRPWIDEAQANNAGKTPDQFAADQAALWTKGLGGWGLGGADIGELRAKTDFTIYTPGSQAGVPMNIVGSLQVPVDMSDPEVVGDEIEGYVSGLLALVGIDVDPLSSREHILLSNLINHSWSEGKALDLMTLVGMIATPPIRKLGVFELDQFFPEADRMKLAMQLNGLLASPSFASWAAGPPLDIDSMMFGPDGKPRCAIVTTAHLSDEERQFVTSLILSKLVTWMRRQSGTTDLRAMLYMDEVAGYLPPTANPPTKKPIMLLMKQARAFGVGVVLSTQNPVDVDYKALSNAGTWMIGRLQTDRDKARLLDGMSSAAGGVDIGAVGDTISGLGKREFMLRRAGKDQPEVFTTRWAMSYLRGPMTRDQIEQMMSSERVEAETAAAPAASSGIVGKPTPVPGAAAPEPALADDESAVMPETADGVAIRYVDVAAPWLRDVGGDSRGQRLDAAVVARVALRYDETKADLVHDDEFECVIHPLGEQVDVSTMVQVDYDDRDLRTDAPDGAVYLLTEAKVKNKTFWSGLETDIRDHLVRTMTVELPTNKALKLYGRPGEDPAEFEARCLKIADDKADEEIAKLRDKYETKARRLRDQIEAAEDRLEVLEEQSKSKRNSELLSTAGSVLGGLLGGRKSKGGLLGGLLGKAGTAARRRGSTKAASERTEAQENKIERLTADVADLELDLAEDVTAIDAKWMDVAKETETLTVGLEKSDVKVTQIALAWLPVE
;
A
#
# COMPACT_ATOMS: atom_id res chain seq x y z
N MET A 1 -28.81 8.37 -17.61
CA MET A 1 -28.36 8.99 -16.35
C MET A 1 -29.57 9.11 -15.44
N ALA A 2 -29.47 8.62 -14.21
CA ALA A 2 -30.54 8.68 -13.23
C ALA A 2 -30.26 9.80 -12.22
N ASP A 3 -31.31 10.31 -11.58
CA ASP A 3 -31.25 11.38 -10.58
C ASP A 3 -31.64 10.82 -9.21
N LEU A 4 -30.67 10.78 -8.29
CA LEU A 4 -30.85 10.20 -6.96
C LEU A 4 -31.63 11.17 -6.06
N PHE A 5 -32.85 10.81 -5.67
CA PHE A 5 -33.71 11.67 -4.84
C PHE A 5 -33.31 11.61 -3.37
N LEU A 6 -32.60 12.64 -2.89
CA LEU A 6 -32.04 12.67 -1.53
C LEU A 6 -32.98 13.31 -0.50
N GLY A 7 -33.88 14.19 -0.92
CA GLY A 7 -34.72 14.96 0.01
C GLY A 7 -35.25 16.25 -0.59
N GLY A 8 -35.54 17.24 0.26
CA GLY A 8 -36.17 18.50 -0.13
C GLY A 8 -35.45 19.70 0.45
N THR A 9 -35.44 20.81 -0.29
CA THR A 9 -34.86 22.08 0.17
C THR A 9 -35.57 22.57 1.43
N ILE A 10 -34.84 23.27 2.28
CA ILE A 10 -35.40 23.88 3.50
C ILE A 10 -35.13 25.37 3.50
N ASP A 11 -36.00 26.12 4.16
CA ASP A 11 -35.70 27.50 4.56
C ASP A 11 -34.76 27.46 5.78
N PRO A 12 -33.51 27.97 5.68
CA PRO A 12 -32.54 27.93 6.77
C PRO A 12 -32.97 28.71 8.03
N SER A 13 -33.97 29.59 7.94
CA SER A 13 -34.45 30.41 9.05
C SER A 13 -35.58 29.73 9.84
N THR A 14 -36.45 28.99 9.15
CA THR A 14 -37.60 28.30 9.78
C THR A 14 -37.35 26.80 9.97
N HIS A 15 -36.34 26.23 9.29
CA HIS A 15 -36.10 24.79 9.17
C HIS A 15 -37.28 24.02 8.53
N GLU A 16 -38.24 24.73 7.94
CA GLU A 16 -39.36 24.11 7.27
C GLU A 16 -38.97 23.73 5.84
N ARG A 17 -39.44 22.55 5.40
CA ARG A 17 -39.29 22.11 4.02
C ARG A 17 -40.06 23.06 3.11
N THR A 18 -39.37 23.64 2.13
CA THR A 18 -40.00 24.42 1.06
C THR A 18 -40.88 23.45 0.28
N THR A 19 -42.22 23.60 0.35
CA THR A 19 -43.16 22.53 -0.04
C THR A 19 -43.88 22.79 -1.36
N ASP A 20 -43.35 23.67 -2.20
CA ASP A 20 -43.97 24.05 -3.47
C ASP A 20 -43.17 23.47 -4.66
N ASP A 21 -43.75 22.45 -5.29
CA ASP A 21 -43.37 21.78 -6.55
C ASP A 21 -42.09 20.92 -6.59
N ASP A 22 -41.96 20.06 -7.62
CA ASP A 22 -40.80 19.18 -7.91
C ASP A 22 -39.45 19.93 -7.92
N THR A 23 -39.48 21.26 -8.11
CA THR A 23 -38.31 22.14 -8.03
C THR A 23 -37.71 22.25 -6.63
N SER A 24 -38.43 21.85 -5.59
CA SER A 24 -37.97 21.79 -4.20
C SER A 24 -37.26 20.48 -3.85
N HIS A 25 -37.30 19.48 -4.74
CA HIS A 25 -36.60 18.21 -4.52
C HIS A 25 -35.11 18.34 -4.83
N VAL A 26 -34.29 17.78 -3.93
CA VAL A 26 -32.85 17.74 -4.07
C VAL A 26 -32.45 16.39 -4.65
N HIS A 27 -32.01 16.46 -5.90
CA HIS A 27 -31.49 15.31 -6.65
C HIS A 27 -29.99 15.42 -6.87
N VAL A 28 -29.30 14.28 -6.86
CA VAL A 28 -27.90 14.16 -7.29
C VAL A 28 -27.84 13.21 -8.49
N ALA A 29 -27.44 13.72 -9.65
CA ALA A 29 -27.26 12.90 -10.84
C ALA A 29 -26.14 11.88 -10.63
N THR A 30 -26.32 10.66 -11.16
CA THR A 30 -25.35 9.55 -10.98
C THR A 30 -23.95 9.89 -11.51
N ASP A 31 -23.84 10.71 -12.56
CA ASP A 31 -22.55 11.17 -13.10
C ASP A 31 -21.75 11.99 -12.08
N LYS A 32 -22.41 12.69 -11.14
CA LYS A 32 -21.74 13.46 -10.07
C LYS A 32 -21.12 12.58 -9.00
N LEU A 33 -21.55 11.33 -8.89
CA LEU A 33 -20.92 10.36 -7.99
C LEU A 33 -19.75 9.61 -8.65
N THR A 34 -19.54 9.74 -9.96
CA THR A 34 -18.28 9.30 -10.60
C THR A 34 -17.07 10.10 -10.10
N THR A 35 -17.31 11.32 -9.62
CA THR A 35 -16.31 12.15 -8.94
C THR A 35 -16.31 11.95 -7.43
N HIS A 36 -16.85 10.84 -6.94
CA HIS A 36 -16.93 10.51 -5.51
C HIS A 36 -17.84 11.45 -4.70
N GLY A 37 -18.21 10.98 -3.51
CA GLY A 37 -19.06 11.67 -2.55
C GLY A 37 -18.48 11.63 -1.14
N VAL A 38 -18.71 12.67 -0.36
CA VAL A 38 -18.34 12.72 1.06
C VAL A 38 -19.55 13.13 1.89
N ILE A 39 -19.82 12.39 2.97
CA ILE A 39 -20.83 12.69 3.97
C ILE A 39 -20.13 12.98 5.30
N VAL A 40 -20.26 14.21 5.81
CA VAL A 40 -19.64 14.63 7.08
C VAL A 40 -20.71 15.11 8.04
N GLY A 41 -20.53 14.90 9.34
CA GLY A 41 -21.47 15.34 10.36
C GLY A 41 -21.31 14.60 11.68
N MET A 42 -21.61 15.28 12.78
CA MET A 42 -21.52 14.71 14.12
C MET A 42 -22.40 13.47 14.33
N THR A 43 -22.19 12.75 15.43
CA THR A 43 -23.11 11.69 15.86
C THR A 43 -24.54 12.24 15.99
N GLY A 44 -25.51 11.52 15.43
CA GLY A 44 -26.92 11.92 15.48
C GLY A 44 -27.36 13.00 14.47
N SER A 45 -26.45 13.55 13.65
CA SER A 45 -26.81 14.51 12.59
C SER A 45 -27.64 13.90 11.46
N GLY A 46 -27.63 12.57 11.32
CA GLY A 46 -28.39 11.83 10.31
C GLY A 46 -27.55 11.24 9.18
N LYS A 47 -26.21 11.31 9.22
CA LYS A 47 -25.33 10.81 8.14
C LYS A 47 -25.65 9.41 7.64
N THR A 48 -25.76 8.42 8.54
CA THR A 48 -26.04 7.04 8.16
C THR A 48 -27.42 6.92 7.49
N GLY A 49 -28.41 7.72 7.92
CA GLY A 49 -29.70 7.81 7.24
C GLY A 49 -29.59 8.39 5.82
N LEU A 50 -28.80 9.46 5.64
CA LEU A 50 -28.50 9.99 4.30
C LEU A 50 -27.74 8.97 3.44
N GLY A 51 -26.79 8.24 4.03
CA GLY A 51 -26.06 7.16 3.38
C GLY A 51 -26.98 6.06 2.87
N VAL A 52 -27.89 5.57 3.72
CA VAL A 52 -28.92 4.60 3.34
C VAL A 52 -29.77 5.12 2.18
N ILE A 53 -30.17 6.39 2.21
CA ILE A 53 -30.94 7.02 1.12
C ILE A 53 -30.14 7.04 -0.18
N VAL A 54 -28.86 7.44 -0.15
CA VAL A 54 -27.98 7.42 -1.34
C VAL A 54 -27.86 5.99 -1.91
N ILE A 55 -27.70 4.99 -1.04
CA ILE A 55 -27.64 3.58 -1.44
C ILE A 55 -28.96 3.13 -2.06
N GLU A 56 -30.09 3.38 -1.41
CA GLU A 56 -31.43 3.07 -1.91
C GLU A 56 -31.68 3.64 -3.30
N GLU A 57 -31.34 4.91 -3.53
CA GLU A 57 -31.51 5.56 -4.84
C GLU A 57 -30.58 4.98 -5.91
N ALA A 58 -29.35 4.64 -5.54
CA ALA A 58 -28.41 3.99 -6.46
C ALA A 58 -28.96 2.62 -6.90
N LEU A 59 -29.46 1.83 -5.96
CA LEU A 59 -30.06 0.52 -6.22
C LEU A 59 -31.35 0.63 -7.05
N LYS A 60 -32.25 1.58 -6.75
CA LYS A 60 -33.44 1.88 -7.59
C LYS A 60 -33.08 2.23 -9.03
N SER A 61 -31.92 2.87 -9.21
CA SER A 61 -31.34 3.23 -10.52
C SER A 61 -30.63 2.06 -11.22
N GLY A 62 -30.61 0.87 -10.62
CA GLY A 62 -29.98 -0.33 -11.17
C GLY A 62 -28.46 -0.41 -10.94
N LEU A 63 -27.92 0.41 -10.04
CA LEU A 63 -26.48 0.42 -9.74
C LEU A 63 -26.18 -0.49 -8.56
N PRO A 64 -25.25 -1.45 -8.69
CA PRO A 64 -24.82 -2.26 -7.56
C PRO A 64 -24.00 -1.45 -6.56
N VAL A 65 -24.07 -1.87 -5.30
CA VAL A 65 -23.39 -1.20 -4.18
C VAL A 65 -22.66 -2.21 -3.32
N ILE A 66 -21.38 -1.96 -3.05
CA ILE A 66 -20.65 -2.59 -1.94
C ILE A 66 -20.65 -1.58 -0.79
N ALA A 67 -21.20 -1.97 0.35
CA ALA A 67 -21.31 -1.16 1.55
C ALA A 67 -20.48 -1.76 2.69
N ILE A 68 -19.43 -1.08 3.12
CA ILE A 68 -18.59 -1.50 4.25
C ILE A 68 -19.15 -0.89 5.53
N ASP A 69 -19.54 -1.76 6.47
CA ASP A 69 -20.31 -1.42 7.66
C ASP A 69 -19.59 -1.81 8.96
N PRO A 70 -18.73 -0.92 9.50
CA PRO A 70 -18.04 -1.17 10.76
C PRO A 70 -18.93 -1.09 12.00
N LYS A 71 -20.14 -0.54 11.91
CA LYS A 71 -21.04 -0.31 13.06
C LYS A 71 -22.25 -1.26 13.08
N GLY A 72 -22.54 -1.91 11.96
CA GLY A 72 -23.67 -2.82 11.79
C GLY A 72 -24.98 -2.11 11.43
N ASP A 73 -24.98 -0.79 11.26
CA ASP A 73 -26.18 0.00 10.99
C ASP A 73 -26.72 -0.16 9.55
N LEU A 74 -25.85 -0.50 8.59
CA LEU A 74 -26.24 -0.66 7.17
C LEU A 74 -26.95 -1.99 6.91
N THR A 75 -26.88 -2.95 7.84
CA THR A 75 -27.71 -4.18 7.81
C THR A 75 -29.21 -3.87 7.72
N ASN A 76 -29.63 -2.69 8.18
CA ASN A 76 -30.99 -2.19 8.06
C ASN A 76 -31.48 -2.04 6.61
N LEU A 77 -30.59 -1.97 5.61
CA LEU A 77 -30.97 -1.97 4.19
C LEU A 77 -31.77 -3.22 3.78
N CYS A 78 -31.63 -4.32 4.52
CA CYS A 78 -32.43 -5.53 4.33
C CYS A 78 -33.86 -5.41 4.87
N LEU A 79 -34.13 -4.44 5.75
CA LEU A 79 -35.43 -4.23 6.41
C LEU A 79 -36.36 -3.36 5.54
N THR A 80 -36.68 -3.88 4.36
CA THR A 80 -37.55 -3.26 3.37
C THR A 80 -38.90 -3.99 3.32
N PHE A 81 -39.98 -3.34 3.76
CA PHE A 81 -41.31 -3.96 3.90
C PHE A 81 -42.34 -3.33 2.94
N PRO A 82 -42.63 -3.94 1.78
CA PRO A 82 -43.59 -3.41 0.80
C PRO A 82 -45.01 -3.25 1.35
N ASP A 83 -45.46 -4.17 2.21
CA ASP A 83 -46.81 -4.12 2.77
C ASP A 83 -46.94 -3.12 3.93
N LEU A 84 -45.80 -2.64 4.47
CA LEU A 84 -45.72 -1.76 5.64
C LEU A 84 -46.60 -2.27 6.81
N ALA A 85 -46.75 -3.58 6.95
CA ALA A 85 -47.63 -4.18 7.95
C ALA A 85 -46.93 -4.25 9.31
N ALA A 86 -47.67 -4.06 10.40
CA ALA A 86 -47.12 -4.14 11.76
C ALA A 86 -46.38 -5.47 12.04
N SER A 87 -46.84 -6.57 11.42
CA SER A 87 -46.21 -7.89 11.48
C SER A 87 -44.81 -7.92 10.91
N ASP A 88 -44.51 -7.08 9.92
CA ASP A 88 -43.20 -7.05 9.27
C ASP A 88 -42.17 -6.34 10.16
N PHE A 89 -42.59 -5.31 10.90
CA PHE A 89 -41.72 -4.59 11.84
C PHE A 89 -41.51 -5.36 13.14
N ARG A 90 -42.49 -6.16 13.57
CA ARG A 90 -42.52 -6.81 14.89
C ARG A 90 -41.27 -7.64 15.25
N PRO A 91 -40.63 -8.41 14.35
CA PRO A 91 -39.41 -9.15 14.67
C PRO A 91 -38.18 -8.26 14.90
N TRP A 92 -38.22 -7.01 14.42
CA TRP A 92 -37.06 -6.12 14.34
C TRP A 92 -37.12 -4.93 15.30
N ILE A 93 -38.21 -4.78 16.06
CA ILE A 93 -38.28 -3.74 17.09
C ILE A 93 -37.39 -4.08 18.28
N ASP A 94 -36.92 -3.04 18.96
CA ASP A 94 -36.25 -3.16 20.23
C ASP A 94 -37.29 -3.22 21.36
N GLU A 95 -37.41 -4.38 22.01
CA GLU A 95 -38.36 -4.57 23.11
C GLU A 95 -38.07 -3.67 24.32
N ALA A 96 -36.82 -3.27 24.54
CA ALA A 96 -36.48 -2.30 25.58
C ALA A 96 -37.05 -0.92 25.24
N GLN A 97 -37.04 -0.52 23.97
CA GLN A 97 -37.69 0.72 23.53
C GLN A 97 -39.21 0.66 23.66
N ALA A 98 -39.82 -0.48 23.33
CA ALA A 98 -41.26 -0.69 23.55
C ALA A 98 -41.63 -0.55 25.03
N ASN A 99 -40.87 -1.20 25.91
CA ASN A 99 -41.07 -1.13 27.36
C ASN A 99 -40.87 0.30 27.90
N ASN A 100 -39.81 0.99 27.47
CA ASN A 100 -39.54 2.39 27.85
C ASN A 100 -40.63 3.35 27.37
N ALA A 101 -41.26 3.06 26.24
CA ALA A 101 -42.41 3.80 25.74
C ALA A 101 -43.75 3.43 26.43
N GLY A 102 -43.73 2.47 27.37
CA GLY A 102 -44.92 1.98 28.07
C GLY A 102 -45.88 1.20 27.17
N LYS A 103 -45.37 0.57 26.11
CA LYS A 103 -46.16 -0.12 25.08
C LYS A 103 -45.81 -1.61 25.03
N THR A 104 -46.80 -2.43 24.67
CA THR A 104 -46.50 -3.82 24.30
C THR A 104 -45.68 -3.85 23.00
N PRO A 105 -44.87 -4.88 22.76
CA PRO A 105 -44.12 -5.01 21.51
C PRO A 105 -44.99 -4.93 20.24
N ASP A 106 -46.19 -5.52 20.24
CA ASP A 106 -47.10 -5.47 19.08
C ASP A 106 -47.65 -4.07 18.83
N GLN A 107 -48.00 -3.33 19.90
CA GLN A 107 -48.41 -1.93 19.79
C GLN A 107 -47.27 -1.06 19.28
N PHE A 108 -46.05 -1.27 19.79
CA PHE A 108 -44.88 -0.52 19.34
C PHE A 108 -44.58 -0.79 17.86
N ALA A 109 -44.65 -2.05 17.41
CA ALA A 109 -44.49 -2.40 16.00
C ALA A 109 -45.56 -1.76 15.10
N ALA A 110 -46.82 -1.72 15.54
CA ALA A 110 -47.89 -1.02 14.83
C ALA A 110 -47.64 0.49 14.73
N ASP A 111 -47.11 1.10 15.79
CA ASP A 111 -46.72 2.52 15.76
C ASP A 111 -45.54 2.78 14.83
N GLN A 112 -44.55 1.89 14.76
CA GLN A 112 -43.43 2.00 13.82
C GLN A 112 -43.92 1.88 12.37
N ALA A 113 -44.81 0.92 12.08
CA ALA A 113 -45.42 0.77 10.76
C ALA A 113 -46.21 2.02 10.35
N ALA A 114 -47.02 2.59 11.25
CA ALA A 114 -47.75 3.83 11.01
C ALA A 114 -46.82 5.03 10.81
N LEU A 115 -45.74 5.12 11.59
CA LEU A 115 -44.72 6.15 11.46
C LEU A 115 -44.03 6.10 10.10
N TRP A 116 -43.61 4.91 9.66
CA TRP A 116 -42.97 4.72 8.35
C TRP A 116 -43.94 5.01 7.21
N THR A 117 -45.19 4.54 7.30
CA THR A 117 -46.23 4.81 6.29
C THR A 117 -46.46 6.31 6.14
N LYS A 118 -46.62 7.04 7.26
CA LYS A 118 -46.78 8.50 7.24
C LYS A 118 -45.53 9.21 6.72
N GLY A 119 -44.35 8.76 7.16
CA GLY A 119 -43.06 9.30 6.75
C GLY A 119 -42.87 9.22 5.24
N LEU A 120 -43.01 8.03 4.65
CA LEU A 120 -42.92 7.80 3.21
C LEU A 120 -43.97 8.59 2.44
N GLY A 121 -45.23 8.57 2.88
CA GLY A 121 -46.31 9.31 2.23
C GLY A 121 -46.06 10.83 2.19
N GLY A 122 -45.37 11.38 3.20
CA GLY A 122 -44.95 12.79 3.23
C GLY A 122 -43.93 13.19 2.15
N TRP A 123 -43.34 12.20 1.46
CA TRP A 123 -42.38 12.35 0.36
C TRP A 123 -42.91 11.78 -0.97
N GLY A 124 -44.21 11.43 -1.04
CA GLY A 124 -44.78 10.80 -2.23
C GLY A 124 -44.31 9.36 -2.46
N LEU A 125 -43.71 8.73 -1.45
CA LEU A 125 -43.24 7.35 -1.50
C LEU A 125 -44.22 6.42 -0.78
N GLY A 126 -44.18 5.13 -1.11
CA GLY A 126 -44.95 4.11 -0.40
C GLY A 126 -44.46 2.69 -0.60
N GLY A 127 -45.29 1.72 -0.25
CA GLY A 127 -44.98 0.30 -0.39
C GLY A 127 -44.60 -0.13 -1.81
N ALA A 128 -45.18 0.51 -2.83
CA ALA A 128 -44.87 0.24 -4.23
C ALA A 128 -43.40 0.56 -4.58
N ASP A 129 -42.85 1.66 -4.05
CA ASP A 129 -41.43 2.02 -4.24
C ASP A 129 -40.49 1.01 -3.59
N ILE A 130 -40.86 0.52 -2.40
CA ILE A 130 -40.11 -0.52 -1.69
C ILE A 130 -40.16 -1.83 -2.48
N GLY A 131 -41.33 -2.17 -3.02
CA GLY A 131 -41.51 -3.33 -3.90
C GLY A 131 -40.67 -3.24 -5.18
N GLU A 132 -40.61 -2.06 -5.81
CA GLU A 132 -39.76 -1.82 -6.98
C GLU A 132 -38.27 -1.98 -6.64
N LEU A 133 -37.83 -1.44 -5.50
CA LEU A 133 -36.45 -1.60 -5.02
C LEU A 133 -36.10 -3.09 -4.86
N ARG A 134 -36.94 -3.88 -4.17
CA ARG A 134 -36.70 -5.33 -3.99
C ARG A 134 -36.80 -6.12 -5.29
N ALA A 135 -37.65 -5.70 -6.22
CA ALA A 135 -37.78 -6.34 -7.53
C ALA A 135 -36.52 -6.15 -8.37
N LYS A 136 -35.86 -4.99 -8.27
CA LYS A 136 -34.66 -4.64 -9.03
C LYS A 136 -33.36 -5.06 -8.36
N THR A 137 -33.34 -5.27 -7.05
CA THR A 137 -32.12 -5.47 -6.28
C THR A 137 -32.20 -6.61 -5.30
N ASP A 138 -31.12 -7.39 -5.18
CA ASP A 138 -30.94 -8.33 -4.07
C ASP A 138 -30.11 -7.69 -2.96
N PHE A 139 -30.38 -8.06 -1.71
CA PHE A 139 -29.66 -7.56 -0.54
C PHE A 139 -28.94 -8.71 0.13
N THR A 140 -27.64 -8.59 0.32
CA THR A 140 -26.83 -9.66 0.89
C THR A 140 -25.94 -9.11 1.99
N ILE A 141 -26.05 -9.69 3.20
CA ILE A 141 -25.18 -9.37 4.33
C ILE A 141 -24.06 -10.41 4.37
N TYR A 142 -22.84 -9.96 4.10
CA TYR A 142 -21.62 -10.75 4.25
C TYR A 142 -21.07 -10.59 5.65
N THR A 143 -20.74 -11.71 6.31
CA THR A 143 -20.16 -11.72 7.67
C THR A 143 -18.83 -12.46 7.71
N PRO A 144 -17.72 -11.83 7.27
CA PRO A 144 -16.36 -12.37 7.38
C PRO A 144 -16.07 -13.00 8.74
N GLY A 145 -15.50 -14.22 8.79
CA GLY A 145 -15.16 -14.89 10.06
C GLY A 145 -16.37 -15.34 10.90
N SER A 146 -17.60 -15.19 10.41
CA SER A 146 -18.84 -15.59 11.08
C SER A 146 -19.78 -16.27 10.09
N GLN A 147 -20.63 -17.17 10.58
CA GLN A 147 -21.67 -17.82 9.77
C GLN A 147 -23.06 -17.21 10.01
N ALA A 148 -23.13 -16.03 10.63
CA ALA A 148 -24.42 -15.38 10.88
C ALA A 148 -25.10 -14.94 9.57
N GLY A 149 -24.37 -14.23 8.70
CA GLY A 149 -24.82 -13.89 7.35
C GLY A 149 -24.22 -14.85 6.31
N VAL A 150 -24.07 -14.37 5.08
CA VAL A 150 -23.36 -15.11 4.03
C VAL A 150 -21.87 -15.16 4.39
N PRO A 151 -21.29 -16.36 4.59
CA PRO A 151 -19.87 -16.50 4.88
C PRO A 151 -19.06 -16.14 3.63
N MET A 152 -17.85 -15.63 3.84
CA MET A 152 -16.96 -15.23 2.76
C MET A 152 -15.58 -15.81 3.01
N ASN A 153 -15.08 -16.53 2.01
CA ASN A 153 -13.76 -17.12 2.08
C ASN A 153 -12.71 -16.05 1.75
N ILE A 154 -12.04 -15.57 2.79
CA ILE A 154 -11.05 -14.50 2.73
C ILE A 154 -9.62 -15.05 2.67
N VAL A 155 -9.42 -16.28 3.13
CA VAL A 155 -8.06 -16.85 3.33
C VAL A 155 -7.79 -18.10 2.48
N GLY A 156 -8.80 -18.89 2.17
CA GLY A 156 -8.66 -20.20 1.52
C GLY A 156 -8.60 -20.18 -0.01
N SER A 157 -8.54 -19.02 -0.66
CA SER A 157 -8.60 -18.93 -2.13
C SER A 157 -7.65 -17.86 -2.66
N LEU A 158 -6.36 -18.18 -2.73
CA LEU A 158 -5.32 -17.39 -3.40
C LEU A 158 -5.36 -17.64 -4.91
N GLN A 159 -6.48 -17.29 -5.54
CA GLN A 159 -6.59 -17.36 -6.99
C GLN A 159 -5.58 -16.42 -7.63
N VAL A 160 -4.97 -16.88 -8.71
CA VAL A 160 -4.11 -16.03 -9.53
C VAL A 160 -4.96 -14.86 -10.05
N PRO A 161 -4.50 -13.62 -9.89
CA PRO A 161 -5.13 -12.47 -10.54
C PRO A 161 -5.29 -12.73 -12.04
N VAL A 162 -6.46 -12.44 -12.60
CA VAL A 162 -6.75 -12.64 -14.03
C VAL A 162 -5.81 -11.82 -14.92
N ASP A 163 -5.31 -10.70 -14.39
CA ASP A 163 -4.33 -9.83 -15.04
C ASP A 163 -3.09 -9.69 -14.15
N MET A 164 -1.98 -10.26 -14.63
CA MET A 164 -0.66 -10.21 -13.99
C MET A 164 0.26 -9.17 -14.67
N SER A 165 -0.27 -8.33 -15.58
CA SER A 165 0.55 -7.41 -16.38
C SER A 165 1.02 -6.17 -15.63
N ASP A 166 0.41 -5.84 -14.49
CA ASP A 166 0.77 -4.71 -13.63
C ASP A 166 1.41 -5.21 -12.31
N PRO A 167 2.75 -5.21 -12.21
CA PRO A 167 3.46 -5.69 -11.03
C PRO A 167 3.11 -4.93 -9.74
N GLU A 168 2.70 -3.66 -9.83
CA GLU A 168 2.33 -2.87 -8.64
C GLU A 168 1.02 -3.36 -8.03
N VAL A 169 0.04 -3.69 -8.88
CA VAL A 169 -1.26 -4.22 -8.43
C VAL A 169 -1.12 -5.62 -7.86
N VAL A 170 -0.34 -6.47 -8.53
CA VAL A 170 -0.03 -7.82 -8.03
C VAL A 170 0.69 -7.72 -6.68
N GLY A 171 1.68 -6.84 -6.56
CA GLY A 171 2.38 -6.57 -5.30
C GLY A 171 1.46 -6.11 -4.17
N ASP A 172 0.57 -5.16 -4.44
CA ASP A 172 -0.40 -4.64 -3.45
C ASP A 172 -1.39 -5.71 -2.97
N GLU A 173 -1.83 -6.58 -3.87
CA GLU A 173 -2.74 -7.68 -3.55
C GLU A 173 -2.04 -8.73 -2.66
N ILE A 174 -0.79 -9.06 -2.99
CA ILE A 174 0.05 -9.96 -2.18
C ILE A 174 0.32 -9.34 -0.80
N GLU A 175 0.75 -8.08 -0.74
CA GLU A 175 1.06 -7.37 0.51
C GLU A 175 -0.16 -7.33 1.44
N GLY A 176 -1.33 -6.95 0.91
CA GLY A 176 -2.57 -6.87 1.68
C GLY A 176 -3.00 -8.25 2.21
N TYR A 177 -2.85 -9.29 1.40
CA TYR A 177 -3.15 -10.66 1.84
C TYR A 177 -2.19 -11.15 2.92
N VAL A 178 -0.87 -11.02 2.70
CA VAL A 178 0.17 -11.53 3.60
C VAL A 178 0.13 -10.81 4.95
N SER A 179 0.04 -9.47 4.93
CA SER A 179 -0.10 -8.66 6.16
C SER A 179 -1.34 -9.08 6.96
N GLY A 180 -2.44 -9.33 6.27
CA GLY A 180 -3.67 -9.82 6.86
C GLY A 180 -3.57 -11.20 7.48
N LEU A 181 -3.01 -12.16 6.74
CA LEU A 181 -2.81 -13.53 7.21
C LEU A 181 -1.93 -13.57 8.46
N LEU A 182 -0.85 -12.78 8.48
CA LEU A 182 0.07 -12.69 9.61
C LEU A 182 -0.57 -12.00 10.82
N ALA A 183 -1.39 -10.96 10.62
CA ALA A 183 -2.17 -10.34 11.68
C ALA A 183 -3.15 -11.34 12.33
N LEU A 184 -3.80 -12.23 11.55
CA LEU A 184 -4.72 -13.24 12.09
C LEU A 184 -4.04 -14.27 13.02
N VAL A 185 -2.73 -14.52 12.84
CA VAL A 185 -1.93 -15.35 13.76
C VAL A 185 -1.25 -14.55 14.88
N GLY A 186 -1.57 -13.26 14.99
CA GLY A 186 -1.02 -12.36 16.00
C GLY A 186 0.44 -11.97 15.77
N ILE A 187 0.89 -11.96 14.51
CA ILE A 187 2.23 -11.52 14.12
C ILE A 187 2.11 -10.13 13.51
N ASP A 188 2.58 -9.12 14.26
CA ASP A 188 2.73 -7.76 13.76
C ASP A 188 3.98 -7.67 12.89
N VAL A 189 3.80 -7.32 11.62
CA VAL A 189 4.85 -7.32 10.61
C VAL A 189 4.89 -6.01 9.84
N ASP A 190 6.10 -5.51 9.64
CA ASP A 190 6.41 -4.52 8.61
C ASP A 190 6.59 -5.24 7.26
N PRO A 191 5.80 -4.91 6.22
CA PRO A 191 5.89 -5.53 4.90
C PRO A 191 7.28 -5.50 4.25
N LEU A 192 8.09 -4.49 4.58
CA LEU A 192 9.39 -4.25 3.95
C LEU A 192 10.56 -4.93 4.67
N SER A 193 10.41 -5.26 5.95
CA SER A 193 11.52 -5.74 6.79
C SER A 193 11.27 -7.09 7.46
N SER A 194 10.02 -7.54 7.56
CA SER A 194 9.68 -8.78 8.26
C SER A 194 9.97 -10.00 7.39
N ARG A 195 10.76 -10.93 7.94
CA ARG A 195 11.19 -12.15 7.23
C ARG A 195 10.00 -13.04 6.84
N GLU A 196 9.01 -13.13 7.71
CA GLU A 196 7.75 -13.83 7.51
C GLU A 196 6.99 -13.25 6.31
N HIS A 197 6.85 -11.92 6.26
CA HIS A 197 6.14 -11.23 5.20
C HIS A 197 6.86 -11.38 3.86
N ILE A 198 8.17 -11.19 3.84
CA ILE A 198 9.00 -11.31 2.63
C ILE A 198 8.93 -12.74 2.07
N LEU A 199 9.06 -13.77 2.91
CA LEU A 199 8.94 -15.16 2.46
C LEU A 199 7.57 -15.44 1.85
N LEU A 200 6.49 -15.15 2.58
CA LEU A 200 5.12 -15.41 2.12
C LEU A 200 4.81 -14.66 0.82
N SER A 201 5.23 -13.40 0.72
CA SER A 201 5.01 -12.59 -0.48
C SER A 201 5.71 -13.19 -1.70
N ASN A 202 6.94 -13.64 -1.55
CA ASN A 202 7.69 -14.27 -2.63
C ASN A 202 7.14 -15.65 -3.00
N LEU A 203 6.67 -16.46 -2.04
CA LEU A 203 6.03 -17.75 -2.33
C LEU A 203 4.74 -17.60 -3.14
N ILE A 204 3.91 -16.61 -2.77
CA ILE A 204 2.67 -16.30 -3.50
C ILE A 204 3.01 -15.76 -4.89
N ASN A 205 3.92 -14.79 -4.98
CA ASN A 205 4.34 -14.21 -6.26
C ASN A 205 4.91 -15.27 -7.21
N HIS A 206 5.77 -16.17 -6.69
CA HIS A 206 6.32 -17.28 -7.46
C HIS A 206 5.19 -18.16 -8.03
N SER A 207 4.25 -18.60 -7.20
CA SER A 207 3.16 -19.47 -7.66
C SER A 207 2.25 -18.78 -8.68
N TRP A 208 1.92 -17.50 -8.45
CA TRP A 208 1.11 -16.72 -9.38
C TRP A 208 1.82 -16.44 -10.70
N SER A 209 3.14 -16.22 -10.68
CA SER A 209 3.94 -16.07 -11.90
C SER A 209 3.95 -17.34 -12.77
N GLU A 210 3.78 -18.51 -12.16
CA GLU A 210 3.61 -19.79 -12.85
C GLU A 210 2.16 -20.11 -13.24
N GLY A 211 1.22 -19.18 -12.97
CA GLY A 211 -0.20 -19.38 -13.22
C GLY A 211 -0.86 -20.41 -12.30
N LYS A 212 -0.24 -20.73 -11.14
CA LYS A 212 -0.76 -21.69 -10.16
C LYS A 212 -1.51 -20.97 -9.05
N ALA A 213 -2.80 -21.29 -8.89
CA ALA A 213 -3.57 -20.87 -7.73
C ALA A 213 -3.06 -21.57 -6.46
N LEU A 214 -3.15 -20.88 -5.33
CA LEU A 214 -2.76 -21.41 -4.03
C LEU A 214 -3.98 -21.49 -3.09
N ASP A 215 -3.84 -22.34 -2.08
CA ASP A 215 -4.63 -22.27 -0.85
C ASP A 215 -3.68 -22.18 0.35
N LEU A 216 -4.24 -21.90 1.53
CA LEU A 216 -3.44 -21.77 2.75
C LEU A 216 -2.70 -23.08 3.10
N MET A 217 -3.27 -24.25 2.80
CA MET A 217 -2.64 -25.54 3.07
C MET A 217 -1.37 -25.73 2.22
N THR A 218 -1.45 -25.40 0.94
CA THR A 218 -0.33 -25.45 0.01
C THR A 218 0.73 -24.42 0.42
N LEU A 219 0.32 -23.20 0.77
CA LEU A 219 1.24 -22.16 1.24
C LEU A 219 1.99 -22.60 2.51
N VAL A 220 1.31 -23.20 3.48
CA VAL A 220 1.94 -23.76 4.70
C VAL A 220 2.96 -24.84 4.34
N GLY A 221 2.64 -25.72 3.39
CA GLY A 221 3.58 -26.70 2.85
C GLY A 221 4.80 -26.06 2.19
N MET A 222 4.60 -24.99 1.43
CA MET A 222 5.68 -24.23 0.78
C MET A 222 6.56 -23.45 1.78
N ILE A 223 6.07 -23.08 2.96
CA ILE A 223 6.93 -22.47 4.00
C ILE A 223 7.89 -23.52 4.57
N ALA A 224 7.38 -24.73 4.81
CA ALA A 224 8.16 -25.85 5.32
C ALA A 224 9.17 -26.36 4.27
N THR A 225 8.77 -26.39 3.00
CA THR A 225 9.62 -26.80 1.88
C THR A 225 9.50 -25.80 0.72
N PRO A 226 10.22 -24.67 0.79
CA PRO A 226 10.15 -23.59 -0.20
C PRO A 226 10.67 -24.03 -1.57
N PRO A 227 9.95 -23.75 -2.68
CA PRO A 227 10.48 -23.98 -4.03
C PRO A 227 11.52 -22.93 -4.44
N ILE A 228 11.64 -21.84 -3.67
CA ILE A 228 12.62 -20.77 -3.88
C ILE A 228 13.85 -20.99 -2.99
N ARG A 229 15.05 -20.90 -3.58
CA ARG A 229 16.32 -21.10 -2.86
C ARG A 229 16.90 -19.80 -2.31
N LYS A 230 16.71 -18.69 -3.03
CA LYS A 230 17.21 -17.35 -2.66
C LYS A 230 16.05 -16.37 -2.47
N LEU A 231 16.23 -15.45 -1.52
CA LEU A 231 15.38 -14.27 -1.37
C LEU A 231 16.26 -13.03 -1.58
N GLY A 232 16.09 -12.39 -2.74
CA GLY A 232 17.03 -11.38 -3.20
C GLY A 232 18.43 -11.98 -3.38
N VAL A 233 19.42 -11.42 -2.68
CA VAL A 233 20.82 -11.86 -2.75
C VAL A 233 21.19 -12.95 -1.74
N PHE A 234 20.34 -13.22 -0.75
CA PHE A 234 20.65 -14.15 0.33
C PHE A 234 20.06 -15.54 0.07
N GLU A 235 20.79 -16.58 0.49
CA GLU A 235 20.23 -17.93 0.61
C GLU A 235 19.07 -17.93 1.60
N LEU A 236 18.01 -18.66 1.28
CA LEU A 236 16.79 -18.66 2.07
C LEU A 236 17.05 -19.18 3.49
N ASP A 237 17.91 -20.20 3.64
CA ASP A 237 18.28 -20.73 4.96
C ASP A 237 19.12 -19.74 5.78
N GLN A 238 19.86 -18.84 5.13
CA GLN A 238 20.59 -17.77 5.80
C GLN A 238 19.66 -16.63 6.23
N PHE A 239 18.74 -16.22 5.34
CA PHE A 239 17.78 -15.16 5.60
C PHE A 239 16.72 -15.57 6.62
N PHE A 240 16.12 -16.76 6.44
CA PHE A 240 15.07 -17.30 7.28
C PHE A 240 15.32 -18.81 7.53
N PRO A 241 16.03 -19.16 8.62
CA PRO A 241 16.43 -20.54 8.90
C PRO A 241 15.28 -21.53 8.98
N GLU A 242 15.53 -22.79 8.60
CA GLU A 242 14.53 -23.86 8.56
C GLU A 242 13.75 -23.99 9.87
N ALA A 243 14.42 -23.91 11.02
CA ALA A 243 13.76 -24.00 12.33
C ALA A 243 12.73 -22.89 12.56
N ASP A 244 13.04 -21.66 12.12
CA ASP A 244 12.13 -20.53 12.25
C ASP A 244 11.01 -20.62 11.21
N ARG A 245 11.29 -21.07 9.98
CA ARG A 245 10.26 -21.34 8.96
C ARG A 245 9.28 -22.41 9.42
N MET A 246 9.78 -23.50 10.00
CA MET A 246 8.94 -24.55 10.57
C MET A 246 8.08 -24.03 11.72
N LYS A 247 8.59 -23.10 12.53
CA LYS A 247 7.80 -22.43 13.57
C LYS A 247 6.67 -21.60 12.96
N LEU A 248 6.93 -20.81 11.92
CA LEU A 248 5.90 -20.06 11.18
C LEU A 248 4.86 -20.99 10.55
N ALA A 249 5.31 -22.05 9.87
CA ALA A 249 4.42 -23.05 9.27
C ALA A 249 3.54 -23.70 10.34
N MET A 250 4.07 -23.99 11.53
CA MET A 250 3.33 -24.58 12.63
C MET A 250 2.33 -23.58 13.25
N GLN A 251 2.64 -22.28 13.30
CA GLN A 251 1.69 -21.23 13.71
C GLN A 251 0.52 -21.11 12.72
N LEU A 252 0.80 -21.04 11.42
CA LEU A 252 -0.22 -20.99 10.37
C LEU A 252 -1.03 -22.29 10.27
N ASN A 253 -0.40 -23.44 10.51
CA ASN A 253 -1.11 -24.71 10.63
C ASN A 253 -2.00 -24.75 11.89
N GLY A 254 -1.56 -24.15 13.00
CA GLY A 254 -2.37 -23.99 14.20
C GLY A 254 -3.64 -23.18 13.94
N LEU A 255 -3.55 -22.17 13.09
CA LEU A 255 -4.70 -21.42 12.59
C LEU A 255 -5.63 -22.31 11.75
N LEU A 256 -5.13 -23.09 10.79
CA LEU A 256 -5.93 -24.08 10.04
C LEU A 256 -6.63 -25.12 10.92
N ALA A 257 -5.97 -25.55 12.00
CA ALA A 257 -6.51 -26.51 12.96
C ALA A 257 -7.50 -25.88 13.96
N SER A 258 -7.60 -24.55 14.01
CA SER A 258 -8.49 -23.86 14.93
C SER A 258 -9.94 -23.89 14.43
N PRO A 259 -10.90 -24.35 15.25
CA PRO A 259 -12.33 -24.25 14.91
C PRO A 259 -12.81 -22.82 14.66
N SER A 260 -12.18 -21.81 15.29
CA SER A 260 -12.51 -20.40 15.07
C SER A 260 -12.08 -19.90 13.68
N PHE A 261 -11.12 -20.58 13.05
CA PHE A 261 -10.62 -20.21 11.74
C PHE A 261 -11.42 -20.85 10.60
N ALA A 262 -12.09 -21.98 10.85
CA ALA A 262 -12.93 -22.63 9.85
C ALA A 262 -13.98 -21.68 9.24
N SER A 263 -14.46 -20.69 10.00
CA SER A 263 -15.39 -19.67 9.49
C SER A 263 -14.77 -18.67 8.52
N TRP A 264 -13.44 -18.48 8.53
CA TRP A 264 -12.71 -17.59 7.62
C TRP A 264 -12.42 -18.22 6.26
N ALA A 265 -12.39 -19.56 6.21
CA ALA A 265 -12.27 -20.35 4.99
C ALA A 265 -13.63 -20.81 4.44
N ALA A 266 -14.73 -20.55 5.16
CA ALA A 266 -16.07 -20.95 4.77
C ALA A 266 -16.68 -20.00 3.71
N GLY A 267 -17.57 -20.56 2.89
CA GLY A 267 -18.30 -19.81 1.86
C GLY A 267 -17.54 -19.69 0.54
N PRO A 268 -18.15 -19.02 -0.46
CA PRO A 268 -17.52 -18.77 -1.74
C PRO A 268 -16.28 -17.86 -1.59
N PRO A 269 -15.28 -17.98 -2.49
CA PRO A 269 -14.18 -17.04 -2.59
C PRO A 269 -14.66 -15.59 -2.72
N LEU A 270 -13.93 -14.64 -2.13
CA LEU A 270 -14.15 -13.22 -2.36
C LEU A 270 -14.00 -12.88 -3.85
N ASP A 271 -15.11 -12.52 -4.49
CA ASP A 271 -15.17 -12.07 -5.88
C ASP A 271 -16.11 -10.86 -6.01
N ILE A 272 -15.59 -9.77 -6.57
CA ILE A 272 -16.29 -8.49 -6.64
C ILE A 272 -17.46 -8.54 -7.62
N ASP A 273 -17.35 -9.29 -8.71
CA ASP A 273 -18.44 -9.39 -9.70
C ASP A 273 -19.68 -10.04 -9.09
N SER A 274 -19.52 -11.19 -8.44
CA SER A 274 -20.62 -11.91 -7.79
C SER A 274 -21.18 -11.20 -6.55
N MET A 275 -20.39 -10.34 -5.90
CA MET A 275 -20.88 -9.43 -4.86
C MET A 275 -21.74 -8.30 -5.44
N MET A 276 -21.38 -7.77 -6.61
CA MET A 276 -22.13 -6.68 -7.24
C MET A 276 -23.33 -7.16 -8.05
N PHE A 277 -23.29 -8.37 -8.62
CA PHE A 277 -24.31 -8.86 -9.53
C PHE A 277 -24.72 -10.30 -9.21
N GLY A 278 -26.03 -10.57 -9.30
CA GLY A 278 -26.56 -11.91 -9.30
C GLY A 278 -26.23 -12.67 -10.59
N PRO A 279 -26.39 -14.01 -10.62
CA PRO A 279 -26.16 -14.82 -11.82
C PRO A 279 -27.01 -14.40 -13.03
N ASP A 280 -28.15 -13.76 -12.79
CA ASP A 280 -29.07 -13.19 -13.78
C ASP A 280 -28.71 -11.75 -14.20
N GLY A 281 -27.61 -11.19 -13.68
CA GLY A 281 -27.16 -9.82 -13.90
C GLY A 281 -27.88 -8.77 -13.05
N LYS A 282 -28.74 -9.19 -12.11
CA LYS A 282 -29.46 -8.29 -11.21
C LYS A 282 -28.47 -7.59 -10.25
N PRO A 283 -28.53 -6.25 -10.08
CA PRO A 283 -27.63 -5.55 -9.17
C PRO A 283 -27.89 -5.95 -7.73
N ARG A 284 -26.82 -6.00 -6.93
CA ARG A 284 -26.86 -6.37 -5.52
C ARG A 284 -26.43 -5.21 -4.62
N CYS A 285 -27.02 -5.18 -3.44
CA CYS A 285 -26.52 -4.45 -2.29
C CYS A 285 -25.72 -5.42 -1.41
N ALA A 286 -24.40 -5.43 -1.60
CA ALA A 286 -23.47 -6.24 -0.81
C ALA A 286 -23.06 -5.48 0.46
N ILE A 287 -23.67 -5.83 1.58
CA ILE A 287 -23.40 -5.23 2.89
C ILE A 287 -22.35 -6.08 3.59
N VAL A 288 -21.13 -5.56 3.72
CA VAL A 288 -20.05 -6.23 4.44
C VAL A 288 -20.01 -5.67 5.85
N THR A 289 -20.58 -6.42 6.80
CA THR A 289 -20.54 -6.02 8.21
C THR A 289 -19.29 -6.55 8.88
N THR A 290 -18.55 -5.65 9.54
CA THR A 290 -17.32 -5.97 10.28
C THR A 290 -17.45 -5.61 11.75
N ALA A 291 -18.67 -5.36 12.23
CA ALA A 291 -18.95 -4.91 13.59
C ALA A 291 -18.60 -5.97 14.67
N HIS A 292 -18.58 -7.25 14.31
CA HIS A 292 -18.21 -8.36 15.19
C HIS A 292 -16.71 -8.66 15.22
N LEU A 293 -15.91 -7.99 14.39
CA LEU A 293 -14.47 -8.23 14.24
C LEU A 293 -13.64 -7.31 15.15
N SER A 294 -12.46 -7.80 15.54
CA SER A 294 -11.42 -6.96 16.12
C SER A 294 -10.98 -5.86 15.13
N ASP A 295 -10.29 -4.83 15.61
CA ASP A 295 -9.84 -3.74 14.73
C ASP A 295 -8.82 -4.23 13.69
N GLU A 296 -7.93 -5.16 14.06
CA GLU A 296 -6.96 -5.78 13.14
C GLU A 296 -7.65 -6.62 12.05
N GLU A 297 -8.57 -7.51 12.45
CA GLU A 297 -9.39 -8.32 11.55
C GLU A 297 -10.20 -7.44 10.59
N ARG A 298 -10.75 -6.35 11.11
CA ARG A 298 -11.55 -5.39 10.34
C ARG A 298 -10.72 -4.65 9.30
N GLN A 299 -9.51 -4.20 9.66
CA GLN A 299 -8.58 -3.56 8.73
C GLN A 299 -8.17 -4.53 7.61
N PHE A 300 -7.88 -5.79 7.97
CA PHE A 300 -7.55 -6.83 6.98
C PHE A 300 -8.69 -7.06 5.98
N VAL A 301 -9.88 -7.39 6.47
CA VAL A 301 -11.06 -7.66 5.62
C VAL A 301 -11.33 -6.50 4.68
N THR A 302 -11.31 -5.28 5.23
CA THR A 302 -11.56 -4.05 4.46
C THR A 302 -10.48 -3.85 3.40
N SER A 303 -9.21 -4.03 3.74
CA SER A 303 -8.09 -3.91 2.80
C SER A 303 -8.22 -4.90 1.64
N LEU A 304 -8.51 -6.17 1.92
CA LEU A 304 -8.64 -7.19 0.87
C LEU A 304 -9.79 -6.88 -0.09
N ILE A 305 -10.96 -6.47 0.41
CA ILE A 305 -12.10 -6.10 -0.43
C ILE A 305 -11.75 -4.90 -1.32
N LEU A 306 -11.09 -3.89 -0.76
CA LEU A 306 -10.68 -2.71 -1.51
C LEU A 306 -9.65 -3.05 -2.59
N SER A 307 -8.66 -3.89 -2.29
CA SER A 307 -7.67 -4.36 -3.28
C SER A 307 -8.34 -5.15 -4.40
N LYS A 308 -9.22 -6.10 -4.06
CA LYS A 308 -9.99 -6.84 -5.08
C LYS A 308 -10.88 -5.93 -5.91
N LEU A 309 -11.47 -4.88 -5.31
CA LEU A 309 -12.24 -3.87 -6.03
C LEU A 309 -11.37 -3.07 -7.00
N VAL A 310 -10.14 -2.71 -6.61
CA VAL A 310 -9.17 -2.06 -7.51
C VAL A 310 -8.82 -2.97 -8.68
N THR A 311 -8.50 -4.25 -8.43
CA THR A 311 -8.22 -5.24 -9.48
C THR A 311 -9.43 -5.41 -10.40
N TRP A 312 -10.65 -5.49 -9.84
CA TRP A 312 -11.88 -5.56 -10.62
C TRP A 312 -12.11 -4.32 -11.49
N MET A 313 -11.89 -3.12 -10.93
CA MET A 313 -12.09 -1.83 -11.58
C MET A 313 -11.16 -1.66 -12.78
N ARG A 314 -9.89 -2.04 -12.68
CA ARG A 314 -8.91 -1.90 -13.78
C ARG A 314 -9.25 -2.75 -15.00
N ARG A 315 -9.98 -3.86 -14.82
CA ARG A 315 -10.48 -4.70 -15.92
C ARG A 315 -11.63 -4.07 -16.71
N GLN A 316 -12.26 -3.04 -16.15
CA GLN A 316 -13.42 -2.42 -16.76
C GLN A 316 -13.00 -1.49 -17.90
N SER A 317 -13.82 -1.42 -18.95
CA SER A 317 -13.67 -0.39 -19.98
C SER A 317 -13.91 1.00 -19.37
N GLY A 318 -13.14 1.99 -19.81
CA GLY A 318 -13.35 3.39 -19.40
C GLY A 318 -14.77 3.85 -19.72
N THR A 319 -15.39 4.60 -18.79
CA THR A 319 -16.75 5.15 -18.96
C THR A 319 -16.92 6.43 -18.15
N THR A 320 -17.81 7.31 -18.63
CA THR A 320 -18.24 8.51 -17.91
C THR A 320 -19.49 8.28 -17.07
N ASP A 321 -20.18 7.17 -17.28
CA ASP A 321 -21.38 6.80 -16.53
C ASP A 321 -21.00 6.03 -15.26
N LEU A 322 -21.77 6.22 -14.20
CA LEU A 322 -21.63 5.44 -12.98
C LEU A 322 -22.07 4.00 -13.25
N ARG A 323 -21.18 3.04 -12.95
CA ARG A 323 -21.38 1.59 -13.11
C ARG A 323 -21.62 0.90 -11.78
N ALA A 324 -20.91 1.31 -10.74
CA ALA A 324 -20.96 0.70 -9.42
C ALA A 324 -20.58 1.74 -8.36
N MET A 325 -21.01 1.50 -7.12
CA MET A 325 -20.68 2.37 -5.99
C MET A 325 -20.07 1.57 -4.83
N LEU A 326 -18.95 2.07 -4.31
CA LEU A 326 -18.45 1.72 -2.99
C LEU A 326 -18.97 2.75 -1.98
N TYR A 327 -19.63 2.28 -0.93
CA TYR A 327 -20.00 3.08 0.23
C TYR A 327 -19.22 2.60 1.46
N MET A 328 -18.61 3.52 2.20
CA MET A 328 -17.94 3.20 3.47
C MET A 328 -18.53 4.08 4.58
N ASP A 329 -19.17 3.46 5.58
CA ASP A 329 -19.55 4.19 6.80
C ASP A 329 -18.36 4.30 7.75
N GLU A 330 -18.26 5.43 8.44
CA GLU A 330 -17.17 5.77 9.37
C GLU A 330 -15.76 5.43 8.84
N VAL A 331 -15.32 6.14 7.80
CA VAL A 331 -13.99 5.94 7.20
C VAL A 331 -12.82 6.38 8.13
N ALA A 332 -13.12 7.04 9.26
CA ALA A 332 -12.10 7.40 10.24
C ALA A 332 -11.35 6.14 10.72
N GLY A 333 -10.01 6.22 10.77
CA GLY A 333 -9.15 5.07 11.10
C GLY A 333 -8.75 4.20 9.89
N TYR A 334 -9.53 4.17 8.81
CA TYR A 334 -9.12 3.50 7.55
C TYR A 334 -8.33 4.41 6.61
N LEU A 335 -8.52 5.72 6.76
CA LEU A 335 -7.88 6.74 5.93
C LEU A 335 -7.30 7.87 6.81
N PRO A 336 -6.41 7.58 7.79
CA PRO A 336 -5.86 8.61 8.67
C PRO A 336 -4.85 9.51 7.94
N PRO A 337 -4.69 10.78 8.36
CA PRO A 337 -3.80 11.73 7.69
C PRO A 337 -2.31 11.38 7.83
N THR A 338 -1.88 10.87 8.99
CA THR A 338 -0.46 10.62 9.30
C THR A 338 -0.06 9.15 9.28
N ALA A 339 -0.92 8.26 9.76
CA ALA A 339 -0.68 6.81 9.71
C ALA A 339 -0.93 6.23 8.32
N ASN A 340 -0.36 5.05 8.05
CA ASN A 340 -0.52 4.33 6.78
C ASN A 340 -1.05 2.91 7.03
N PRO A 341 -2.33 2.75 7.45
CA PRO A 341 -2.94 1.43 7.54
C PRO A 341 -3.06 0.80 6.14
N PRO A 342 -3.18 -0.54 6.03
CA PRO A 342 -3.29 -1.26 4.76
C PRO A 342 -4.46 -0.81 3.86
N THR A 343 -5.48 -0.19 4.43
CA THR A 343 -6.64 0.35 3.70
C THR A 343 -6.38 1.69 3.03
N LYS A 344 -5.37 2.46 3.48
CA LYS A 344 -5.13 3.83 3.00
C LYS A 344 -4.74 3.87 1.53
N LYS A 345 -3.77 3.04 1.12
CA LYS A 345 -3.30 2.99 -0.27
C LYS A 345 -4.44 2.68 -1.27
N PRO A 346 -5.24 1.61 -1.10
CA PRO A 346 -6.31 1.31 -2.04
C PRO A 346 -7.45 2.34 -2.02
N ILE A 347 -7.83 2.92 -0.87
CA ILE A 347 -8.82 4.02 -0.83
C ILE A 347 -8.29 5.23 -1.62
N MET A 348 -7.03 5.62 -1.41
CA MET A 348 -6.41 6.73 -2.14
C MET A 348 -6.35 6.49 -3.65
N LEU A 349 -6.09 5.25 -4.07
CA LEU A 349 -6.09 4.85 -5.47
C LEU A 349 -7.49 4.96 -6.07
N LEU A 350 -8.50 4.40 -5.39
CA LEU A 350 -9.90 4.49 -5.82
C LEU A 350 -10.32 5.96 -5.96
N MET A 351 -10.08 6.79 -4.94
CA MET A 351 -10.43 8.23 -4.97
C MET A 351 -9.75 9.02 -6.09
N LYS A 352 -8.61 8.55 -6.62
CA LYS A 352 -7.87 9.22 -7.70
C LYS A 352 -8.23 8.70 -9.09
N GLN A 353 -8.43 7.39 -9.23
CA GLN A 353 -8.47 6.72 -10.53
C GLN A 353 -9.85 6.14 -10.88
N ALA A 354 -10.70 5.83 -9.88
CA ALA A 354 -11.95 5.09 -10.09
C ALA A 354 -12.98 5.83 -10.96
N ARG A 355 -12.90 7.17 -11.00
CA ARG A 355 -13.69 8.00 -11.92
C ARG A 355 -13.59 7.54 -13.37
N ALA A 356 -12.40 7.18 -13.85
CA ALA A 356 -12.19 6.81 -15.25
C ALA A 356 -12.91 5.50 -15.65
N PHE A 357 -13.22 4.67 -14.66
CA PHE A 357 -13.84 3.35 -14.84
C PHE A 357 -15.33 3.35 -14.47
N GLY A 358 -15.89 4.50 -14.10
CA GLY A 358 -17.28 4.61 -13.67
C GLY A 358 -17.54 4.04 -12.27
N VAL A 359 -16.53 3.98 -11.40
CA VAL A 359 -16.70 3.51 -10.02
C VAL A 359 -16.75 4.71 -9.08
N GLY A 360 -17.90 4.91 -8.45
CA GLY A 360 -18.12 5.97 -7.46
C GLY A 360 -17.73 5.50 -6.07
N VAL A 361 -17.17 6.40 -5.26
CA VAL A 361 -16.81 6.12 -3.87
C VAL A 361 -17.51 7.14 -3.00
N VAL A 362 -18.28 6.70 -2.02
CA VAL A 362 -18.96 7.57 -1.05
C VAL A 362 -18.43 7.26 0.34
N LEU A 363 -17.73 8.23 0.92
CA LEU A 363 -17.11 8.12 2.25
C LEU A 363 -17.94 8.88 3.28
N SER A 364 -18.33 8.22 4.37
CA SER A 364 -18.99 8.86 5.52
C SER A 364 -18.04 8.94 6.71
N THR A 365 -18.00 10.06 7.42
CA THR A 365 -17.20 10.21 8.65
C THR A 365 -17.85 11.12 9.67
N GLN A 366 -17.68 10.78 10.96
CA GLN A 366 -18.03 11.66 12.08
C GLN A 366 -16.94 12.68 12.37
N ASN A 367 -15.69 12.30 12.12
CA ASN A 367 -14.49 13.06 12.49
C ASN A 367 -13.70 13.40 11.21
N PRO A 368 -14.05 14.48 10.49
CA PRO A 368 -13.34 14.86 9.27
C PRO A 368 -11.87 15.19 9.50
N VAL A 369 -11.49 15.58 10.72
CA VAL A 369 -10.10 15.90 11.10
C VAL A 369 -9.20 14.67 11.10
N ASP A 370 -9.77 13.49 11.34
CA ASP A 370 -9.08 12.21 11.43
C ASP A 370 -9.00 11.48 10.08
N VAL A 371 -9.34 12.17 8.99
CA VAL A 371 -9.32 11.63 7.62
C VAL A 371 -8.30 12.39 6.75
N ASP A 372 -7.59 11.68 5.90
CA ASP A 372 -6.63 12.25 4.95
C ASP A 372 -7.35 13.18 3.96
N TYR A 373 -7.07 14.48 4.09
CA TYR A 373 -7.71 15.51 3.29
C TYR A 373 -7.44 15.35 1.79
N LYS A 374 -6.27 14.80 1.40
CA LYS A 374 -5.93 14.61 -0.01
C LYS A 374 -6.86 13.62 -0.69
N ALA A 375 -7.44 12.68 0.07
CA ALA A 375 -8.46 11.78 -0.45
C ALA A 375 -9.77 12.54 -0.66
N LEU A 376 -10.22 13.26 0.37
CA LEU A 376 -11.50 13.98 0.37
C LEU A 376 -11.56 15.07 -0.69
N SER A 377 -10.45 15.76 -0.98
CA SER A 377 -10.40 16.81 -2.01
C SER A 377 -10.66 16.30 -3.43
N ASN A 378 -10.55 14.98 -3.68
CA ASN A 378 -10.95 14.39 -4.96
C ASN A 378 -12.48 14.22 -5.09
N ALA A 379 -13.24 14.40 -4.01
CA ALA A 379 -14.70 14.32 -4.05
C ALA A 379 -15.34 15.58 -4.64
N GLY A 380 -16.18 15.40 -5.65
CA GLY A 380 -16.94 16.47 -6.29
C GLY A 380 -18.31 16.74 -5.65
N THR A 381 -18.84 15.78 -4.87
CA THR A 381 -20.11 15.91 -4.16
C THR A 381 -19.89 15.88 -2.65
N TRP A 382 -20.26 16.95 -1.96
CA TRP A 382 -20.10 17.08 -0.50
C TRP A 382 -21.46 17.28 0.17
N MET A 383 -21.76 16.43 1.14
CA MET A 383 -22.99 16.46 1.94
C MET A 383 -22.60 16.67 3.40
N ILE A 384 -22.70 17.91 3.87
CA ILE A 384 -22.16 18.33 5.16
C ILE A 384 -23.32 18.59 6.11
N GLY A 385 -23.48 17.75 7.11
CA GLY A 385 -24.40 17.95 8.21
C GLY A 385 -23.78 18.80 9.32
N ARG A 386 -24.52 18.97 10.42
CA ARG A 386 -24.05 19.70 11.60
C ARG A 386 -22.72 19.15 12.14
N LEU A 387 -21.80 20.05 12.50
CA LEU A 387 -20.51 19.74 13.15
C LEU A 387 -20.51 20.21 14.61
N GLN A 388 -19.77 19.53 15.48
CA GLN A 388 -19.71 19.86 16.92
C GLN A 388 -18.73 20.98 17.24
N THR A 389 -17.55 20.99 16.62
CA THR A 389 -16.46 21.89 17.02
C THR A 389 -16.04 22.86 15.92
N ASP A 390 -15.58 24.06 16.31
CA ASP A 390 -15.02 25.05 15.38
C ASP A 390 -13.78 24.52 14.66
N ARG A 391 -13.04 23.60 15.29
CA ARG A 391 -11.87 22.94 14.70
C ARG A 391 -12.26 22.04 13.53
N ASP A 392 -13.30 21.23 13.68
CA ASP A 392 -13.81 20.35 12.62
C ASP A 392 -14.29 21.18 11.43
N LYS A 393 -15.00 22.27 11.74
CA LYS A 393 -15.48 23.26 10.77
C LYS A 393 -14.33 23.92 10.03
N ALA A 394 -13.32 24.45 10.72
CA ALA A 394 -12.18 25.11 10.10
C ALA A 394 -11.39 24.16 9.18
N ARG A 395 -11.13 22.92 9.63
CA ARG A 395 -10.47 21.88 8.82
C ARG A 395 -11.27 21.50 7.58
N LEU A 396 -12.58 21.36 7.71
CA LEU A 396 -13.46 21.07 6.58
C LEU A 396 -13.50 22.23 5.58
N LEU A 397 -13.58 23.47 6.07
CA LEU A 397 -13.55 24.68 5.24
C LEU A 397 -12.23 24.86 4.49
N ASP A 398 -11.09 24.53 5.12
CA ASP A 398 -9.76 24.53 4.49
C ASP A 398 -9.65 23.45 3.38
N GLY A 399 -10.19 22.25 3.65
CA GLY A 399 -10.33 21.20 2.63
C GLY A 399 -11.22 21.62 1.44
N MET A 400 -12.23 22.46 1.67
CA MET A 400 -13.12 22.97 0.64
C MET A 400 -12.52 24.12 -0.18
N SER A 401 -11.71 25.00 0.45
CA SER A 401 -11.10 26.18 -0.18
C SER A 401 -9.97 25.81 -1.16
N SER A 402 -9.21 24.76 -0.86
CA SER A 402 -8.20 24.20 -1.77
C SER A 402 -8.78 23.57 -3.04
N ALA A 403 -10.07 23.21 -3.02
CA ALA A 403 -10.79 22.63 -4.16
C ALA A 403 -11.58 23.65 -5.01
N ALA A 404 -11.73 24.91 -4.58
CA ALA A 404 -12.39 25.95 -5.38
C ALA A 404 -11.97 27.38 -4.98
N GLY A 405 -11.46 28.15 -5.93
CA GLY A 405 -11.34 29.59 -5.78
C GLY A 405 -12.72 30.26 -5.82
N GLY A 406 -12.99 31.18 -4.88
CA GLY A 406 -14.13 32.12 -4.96
C GLY A 406 -15.30 31.91 -4.00
N VAL A 407 -15.23 30.96 -3.05
CA VAL A 407 -16.32 30.72 -2.07
C VAL A 407 -16.13 31.58 -0.81
N ASP A 408 -17.21 32.21 -0.33
CA ASP A 408 -17.23 32.90 0.98
C ASP A 408 -17.23 31.86 2.11
N ILE A 409 -16.04 31.58 2.64
CA ILE A 409 -15.78 30.61 3.70
C ILE A 409 -16.57 30.95 4.99
N GLY A 410 -16.81 32.23 5.26
CA GLY A 410 -17.55 32.68 6.44
C GLY A 410 -19.02 32.29 6.36
N ALA A 411 -19.68 32.63 5.24
CA ALA A 411 -21.10 32.33 5.02
C ALA A 411 -21.38 30.82 4.97
N VAL A 412 -20.49 30.03 4.35
CA VAL A 412 -20.57 28.56 4.35
C VAL A 412 -20.44 28.02 5.77
N GLY A 413 -19.52 28.58 6.55
CA GLY A 413 -19.35 28.23 7.93
C GLY A 413 -20.62 28.45 8.76
N ASP A 414 -21.22 29.63 8.66
CA ASP A 414 -22.42 29.98 9.42
C ASP A 414 -23.61 29.08 9.05
N THR A 415 -23.73 28.73 7.77
CA THR A 415 -24.74 27.76 7.29
C THR A 415 -24.57 26.40 7.98
N ILE A 416 -23.36 25.85 8.03
CA ILE A 416 -23.08 24.55 8.68
C ILE A 416 -23.42 24.58 10.17
N SER A 417 -23.14 25.69 10.85
CA SER A 417 -23.43 25.87 12.28
C SER A 417 -24.94 25.96 12.57
N GLY A 418 -25.72 26.47 11.61
CA GLY A 418 -27.17 26.58 11.70
C GLY A 418 -27.93 25.27 11.46
N LEU A 419 -27.32 24.24 10.87
CA LEU A 419 -28.01 23.01 10.48
C LEU A 419 -28.65 22.27 11.66
N GLY A 420 -29.92 21.89 11.49
CA GLY A 420 -30.68 21.03 12.37
C GLY A 420 -30.36 19.54 12.22
N LYS A 421 -31.17 18.70 12.87
CA LYS A 421 -31.04 17.24 12.78
C LYS A 421 -31.59 16.76 11.43
N ARG A 422 -30.84 15.92 10.71
CA ARG A 422 -31.15 15.45 9.34
C ARG A 422 -31.20 16.59 8.31
N GLU A 423 -30.47 17.67 8.57
CA GLU A 423 -30.26 18.76 7.63
C GLU A 423 -28.82 18.76 7.16
N PHE A 424 -28.64 19.01 5.87
CA PHE A 424 -27.37 18.92 5.19
C PHE A 424 -27.21 20.08 4.22
N MET A 425 -25.98 20.55 4.12
CA MET A 425 -25.52 21.42 3.06
C MET A 425 -24.95 20.55 1.93
N LEU A 426 -25.52 20.66 0.74
CA LEU A 426 -25.04 20.02 -0.48
C LEU A 426 -24.17 21.00 -1.26
N ARG A 427 -22.91 20.64 -1.48
CA ARG A 427 -22.02 21.32 -2.41
C ARG A 427 -21.69 20.39 -3.57
N ARG A 428 -21.76 20.96 -4.77
CA ARG A 428 -21.46 20.27 -6.04
C ARG A 428 -20.37 21.04 -6.76
N ALA A 429 -19.44 20.33 -7.40
CA ALA A 429 -18.48 20.95 -8.29
C ALA A 429 -19.20 21.77 -9.39
N GLY A 430 -18.80 23.04 -9.56
CA GLY A 430 -19.35 23.94 -10.59
C GLY A 430 -20.64 24.71 -10.21
N LYS A 431 -21.11 24.63 -8.96
CA LYS A 431 -22.15 25.54 -8.42
C LYS A 431 -21.56 26.43 -7.33
N ASP A 432 -21.79 27.75 -7.45
CA ASP A 432 -21.21 28.74 -6.53
C ASP A 432 -21.93 28.81 -5.18
N GLN A 433 -23.23 28.49 -5.14
CA GLN A 433 -24.02 28.53 -3.91
C GLN A 433 -24.35 27.10 -3.41
N PRO A 434 -24.06 26.79 -2.14
CA PRO A 434 -24.48 25.53 -1.53
C PRO A 434 -26.00 25.50 -1.32
N GLU A 435 -26.61 24.34 -1.53
CA GLU A 435 -28.04 24.11 -1.31
C GLU A 435 -28.23 23.48 0.08
N VAL A 436 -29.17 23.97 0.89
CA VAL A 436 -29.50 23.36 2.18
C VAL A 436 -30.77 22.52 2.04
N PHE A 437 -30.74 21.30 2.55
CA PHE A 437 -31.83 20.35 2.40
C PHE A 437 -32.00 19.45 3.62
N THR A 438 -33.21 18.89 3.76
CA THR A 438 -33.49 17.79 4.68
C THR A 438 -33.72 16.50 3.91
N THR A 439 -33.32 15.38 4.49
CA THR A 439 -33.38 14.08 3.82
C THR A 439 -34.80 13.58 3.64
N ARG A 440 -35.07 12.87 2.54
CA ARG A 440 -36.32 12.11 2.41
C ARG A 440 -36.44 11.04 3.49
N TRP A 441 -37.63 10.46 3.65
CA TRP A 441 -37.77 9.28 4.51
C TRP A 441 -37.10 8.07 3.83
N ALA A 442 -36.36 7.27 4.61
CA ALA A 442 -35.74 6.04 4.11
C ALA A 442 -36.80 4.96 3.85
N MET A 443 -36.64 4.20 2.77
CA MET A 443 -37.50 3.04 2.49
C MET A 443 -37.22 1.88 3.47
N SER A 444 -35.98 1.79 3.92
CA SER A 444 -35.50 0.82 4.90
C SER A 444 -35.90 1.22 6.32
N TYR A 445 -36.23 0.24 7.17
CA TYR A 445 -36.51 0.45 8.58
C TYR A 445 -35.20 0.61 9.38
N LEU A 446 -34.94 1.81 9.90
CA LEU A 446 -33.69 2.17 10.57
C LEU A 446 -33.77 1.91 12.08
N ARG A 447 -33.53 0.66 12.50
CA ARG A 447 -33.65 0.22 13.91
C ARG A 447 -32.34 0.23 14.72
N GLY A 448 -31.23 0.60 14.08
CA GLY A 448 -29.87 0.39 14.61
C GLY A 448 -29.30 -0.99 14.26
N PRO A 449 -28.16 -1.40 14.83
CA PRO A 449 -27.49 -2.63 14.42
C PRO A 449 -28.31 -3.90 14.72
N MET A 450 -28.30 -4.86 13.78
CA MET A 450 -28.92 -6.17 13.96
C MET A 450 -28.03 -7.09 14.81
N THR A 451 -28.64 -7.97 15.62
CA THR A 451 -27.90 -9.02 16.32
C THR A 451 -27.50 -10.14 15.36
N ARG A 452 -26.57 -11.01 15.77
CA ARG A 452 -26.16 -12.18 14.97
C ARG A 452 -27.33 -13.08 14.61
N ASP A 453 -28.19 -13.39 15.58
CA ASP A 453 -29.38 -14.23 15.39
C ASP A 453 -30.37 -13.60 14.40
N GLN A 454 -30.50 -12.26 14.44
CA GLN A 454 -31.33 -11.51 13.49
C GLN A 454 -30.76 -11.55 12.07
N ILE A 455 -29.44 -11.44 11.92
CA ILE A 455 -28.77 -11.58 10.62
C ILE A 455 -28.95 -13.00 10.08
N GLU A 456 -28.82 -14.02 10.94
CA GLU A 456 -29.04 -15.42 10.59
C GLU A 456 -30.46 -15.71 10.11
N GLN A 457 -31.46 -15.19 10.83
CA GLN A 457 -32.84 -15.28 10.40
C GLN A 457 -33.06 -14.60 9.04
N MET A 458 -32.45 -13.42 8.84
CA MET A 458 -32.61 -12.63 7.62
C MET A 458 -31.95 -13.27 6.39
N MET A 459 -30.76 -13.84 6.53
CA MET A 459 -29.93 -14.35 5.42
C MET A 459 -30.06 -15.87 5.20
N SER A 460 -31.05 -16.52 5.80
CA SER A 460 -31.18 -17.97 5.78
C SER A 460 -31.23 -18.56 4.35
N SER A 461 -31.94 -17.92 3.42
CA SER A 461 -32.00 -18.32 2.00
C SER A 461 -30.66 -18.18 1.28
N GLU A 462 -30.06 -17.00 1.39
CA GLU A 462 -28.82 -16.60 0.70
C GLU A 462 -27.64 -17.44 1.19
N ARG A 463 -27.64 -17.82 2.47
CA ARG A 463 -26.66 -18.76 3.05
C ARG A 463 -26.73 -20.14 2.39
N VAL A 464 -27.93 -20.68 2.22
CA VAL A 464 -28.12 -22.00 1.57
C VAL A 464 -27.66 -21.96 0.11
N GLU A 465 -27.94 -20.86 -0.59
CA GLU A 465 -27.44 -20.66 -1.97
C GLU A 465 -25.91 -20.58 -2.00
N ALA A 466 -25.30 -19.82 -1.10
CA ALA A 466 -23.85 -19.68 -1.01
C ALA A 466 -23.14 -21.00 -0.64
N GLU A 467 -23.71 -21.80 0.26
CA GLU A 467 -23.20 -23.13 0.62
C GLU A 467 -23.27 -24.09 -0.58
N THR A 468 -24.33 -24.00 -1.39
CA THR A 468 -24.48 -24.80 -2.61
C THR A 468 -23.47 -24.39 -3.68
N ALA A 469 -23.18 -23.08 -3.80
CA ALA A 469 -22.17 -22.54 -4.71
C ALA A 469 -20.72 -22.82 -4.26
N ALA A 470 -20.49 -22.98 -2.95
CA ALA A 470 -19.18 -23.29 -2.37
C ALA A 470 -18.81 -24.79 -2.41
N ALA A 471 -19.74 -25.67 -2.81
CA ALA A 471 -19.44 -27.10 -2.98
C ALA A 471 -18.38 -27.29 -4.09
N PRO A 472 -17.29 -28.03 -3.85
CA PRO A 472 -16.20 -28.11 -4.81
C PRO A 472 -16.66 -28.81 -6.08
N ALA A 473 -16.50 -28.13 -7.22
CA ALA A 473 -16.26 -28.82 -8.48
C ALA A 473 -15.01 -29.66 -8.27
N ALA A 474 -15.18 -30.98 -8.20
CA ALA A 474 -14.09 -31.92 -7.97
C ALA A 474 -12.95 -31.64 -8.95
N SER A 475 -11.84 -31.09 -8.45
CA SER A 475 -10.55 -31.15 -9.12
C SER A 475 -10.08 -32.60 -9.07
N SER A 476 -10.55 -33.38 -10.02
CA SER A 476 -10.02 -34.71 -10.34
C SER A 476 -8.61 -34.55 -10.91
N GLY A 477 -7.66 -34.26 -10.03
CA GLY A 477 -6.22 -34.20 -10.30
C GLY A 477 -5.45 -35.32 -9.60
N ILE A 478 -6.13 -36.40 -9.18
CA ILE A 478 -5.45 -37.63 -8.78
C ILE A 478 -5.16 -38.40 -10.06
N VAL A 479 -4.00 -38.13 -10.68
CA VAL A 479 -3.42 -39.01 -11.68
C VAL A 479 -3.14 -40.34 -10.99
N GLY A 480 -3.95 -41.35 -11.30
CA GLY A 480 -3.74 -42.71 -10.82
C GLY A 480 -2.36 -43.20 -11.23
N LYS A 481 -1.59 -43.72 -10.27
CA LYS A 481 -0.43 -44.56 -10.53
C LYS A 481 -0.84 -45.69 -11.49
N PRO A 482 -0.20 -45.87 -12.65
CA PRO A 482 -0.38 -47.06 -13.46
C PRO A 482 0.24 -48.24 -12.70
N THR A 483 -0.55 -49.29 -12.52
CA THR A 483 -0.04 -50.61 -12.09
C THR A 483 0.75 -51.20 -13.26
N PRO A 484 1.98 -51.73 -13.07
CA PRO A 484 2.70 -52.35 -14.17
C PRO A 484 2.08 -53.70 -14.54
N VAL A 485 1.85 -53.91 -15.83
CA VAL A 485 1.59 -55.22 -16.42
C VAL A 485 2.96 -55.90 -16.64
N PRO A 486 3.18 -57.16 -16.25
CA PRO A 486 4.44 -57.84 -16.49
C PRO A 486 4.50 -58.41 -17.91
N GLY A 487 5.61 -58.13 -18.61
CA GLY A 487 6.09 -58.99 -19.69
C GLY A 487 6.09 -58.38 -21.09
N ALA A 488 7.15 -57.63 -21.41
CA ALA A 488 7.70 -57.56 -22.76
C ALA A 488 9.18 -57.20 -22.65
N ALA A 489 10.07 -58.15 -22.89
CA ALA A 489 11.51 -57.89 -23.00
C ALA A 489 11.76 -57.08 -24.28
N ALA A 490 12.34 -55.90 -24.12
CA ALA A 490 12.78 -55.06 -25.24
C ALA A 490 13.97 -55.73 -25.96
N PRO A 491 14.10 -55.58 -27.29
CA PRO A 491 15.20 -56.14 -28.05
C PRO A 491 16.53 -55.46 -27.68
N GLU A 492 17.61 -56.26 -27.55
CA GLU A 492 18.96 -55.77 -27.27
C GLU A 492 19.42 -54.80 -28.39
N PRO A 493 19.97 -53.61 -28.05
CA PRO A 493 20.48 -52.67 -29.04
C PRO A 493 21.73 -53.23 -29.73
N ALA A 494 21.84 -53.03 -31.05
CA ALA A 494 23.06 -53.31 -31.79
C ALA A 494 24.14 -52.28 -31.43
N LEU A 495 25.28 -52.74 -30.91
CA LEU A 495 26.40 -51.90 -30.46
C LEU A 495 27.41 -51.67 -31.60
N ALA A 496 27.91 -50.44 -31.73
CA ALA A 496 29.07 -50.10 -32.57
C ALA A 496 30.42 -50.42 -31.87
N ASP A 497 31.54 -50.33 -32.60
CA ASP A 497 32.88 -50.66 -32.08
C ASP A 497 33.34 -49.71 -30.93
N ASP A 498 32.75 -48.52 -30.83
CA ASP A 498 32.97 -47.48 -29.82
C ASP A 498 31.86 -47.43 -28.75
N GLU A 499 30.95 -48.41 -28.74
CA GLU A 499 29.83 -48.50 -27.81
C GLU A 499 29.97 -49.70 -26.86
N SER A 500 29.46 -49.55 -25.64
CA SER A 500 29.38 -50.62 -24.65
C SER A 500 28.03 -50.62 -23.95
N ALA A 501 27.44 -51.80 -23.74
CA ALA A 501 26.28 -51.97 -22.85
C ALA A 501 26.67 -52.02 -21.36
N VAL A 502 27.97 -52.06 -21.07
CA VAL A 502 28.53 -52.03 -19.71
C VAL A 502 29.28 -50.72 -19.51
N MET A 503 28.92 -49.99 -18.46
CA MET A 503 29.58 -48.74 -18.11
C MET A 503 31.09 -48.95 -17.91
N PRO A 504 31.96 -48.15 -18.55
CA PRO A 504 33.38 -48.14 -18.30
C PRO A 504 33.71 -47.92 -16.80
N GLU A 505 34.69 -48.66 -16.29
CA GLU A 505 35.14 -48.47 -14.90
C GLU A 505 35.71 -47.06 -14.71
N THR A 506 35.51 -46.49 -13.52
CA THR A 506 36.10 -45.21 -13.09
C THR A 506 36.98 -45.43 -11.86
N ALA A 507 37.80 -44.44 -11.50
CA ALA A 507 38.67 -44.52 -10.33
C ALA A 507 37.87 -44.68 -9.02
N ASP A 508 38.37 -45.52 -8.10
CA ASP A 508 37.74 -45.73 -6.78
C ASP A 508 37.54 -44.41 -6.03
N GLY A 509 36.30 -44.15 -5.61
CA GLY A 509 35.91 -42.96 -4.84
C GLY A 509 35.29 -41.84 -5.68
N VAL A 510 35.29 -41.95 -7.01
CA VAL A 510 34.61 -40.99 -7.88
C VAL A 510 33.14 -41.34 -7.99
N ALA A 511 32.25 -40.39 -7.68
CA ALA A 511 30.82 -40.57 -7.83
C ALA A 511 30.43 -40.71 -9.31
N ILE A 512 29.48 -41.60 -9.58
CA ILE A 512 28.88 -41.78 -10.91
C ILE A 512 27.48 -41.18 -10.87
N ARG A 513 27.16 -40.39 -11.90
CA ARG A 513 25.87 -39.71 -12.07
C ARG A 513 25.37 -39.86 -13.50
N TYR A 514 24.05 -39.77 -13.67
CA TYR A 514 23.36 -39.79 -14.95
C TYR A 514 22.57 -38.49 -15.07
N VAL A 515 22.82 -37.72 -16.13
CA VAL A 515 22.15 -36.43 -16.31
C VAL A 515 20.71 -36.67 -16.72
N ASP A 516 19.77 -36.07 -15.99
CA ASP A 516 18.36 -36.15 -16.33
C ASP A 516 18.06 -35.37 -17.63
N VAL A 517 17.24 -35.95 -18.49
CA VAL A 517 16.85 -35.33 -19.77
C VAL A 517 16.08 -34.02 -19.59
N ALA A 518 15.52 -33.77 -18.39
CA ALA A 518 14.84 -32.54 -18.02
C ALA A 518 15.77 -31.46 -17.46
N ALA A 519 17.08 -31.74 -17.30
CA ALA A 519 18.04 -30.75 -16.81
C ALA A 519 18.04 -29.51 -17.73
N PRO A 520 17.79 -28.30 -17.20
CA PRO A 520 17.60 -27.10 -18.03
C PRO A 520 18.86 -26.70 -18.81
N TRP A 521 20.04 -27.08 -18.30
CA TRP A 521 21.36 -26.84 -18.88
C TRP A 521 21.84 -27.94 -19.84
N LEU A 522 21.07 -29.01 -20.05
CA LEU A 522 21.48 -30.18 -20.83
C LEU A 522 21.97 -29.83 -22.25
N ARG A 523 21.27 -28.91 -22.93
CA ARG A 523 21.60 -28.51 -24.30
C ARG A 523 22.88 -27.67 -24.37
N ASP A 524 23.14 -26.87 -23.34
CA ASP A 524 24.29 -25.95 -23.31
C ASP A 524 25.61 -26.70 -23.17
N VAL A 525 25.55 -27.93 -22.65
CA VAL A 525 26.69 -28.84 -22.46
C VAL A 525 26.78 -29.94 -23.52
N GLY A 526 26.01 -29.82 -24.61
CA GLY A 526 26.07 -30.75 -25.74
C GLY A 526 25.20 -32.01 -25.62
N GLY A 527 24.29 -32.08 -24.65
CA GLY A 527 23.33 -33.20 -24.51
C GLY A 527 22.06 -33.05 -25.35
N ASP A 528 21.41 -34.19 -25.66
CA ASP A 528 20.08 -34.26 -26.27
C ASP A 528 19.10 -34.99 -25.36
N SER A 529 17.99 -34.33 -25.04
CA SER A 529 16.81 -34.89 -24.37
C SER A 529 16.23 -36.17 -24.99
N ARG A 530 16.53 -36.44 -26.27
CA ARG A 530 16.11 -37.63 -27.01
C ARG A 530 17.24 -38.63 -27.22
N GLY A 531 18.43 -38.33 -26.70
CA GLY A 531 19.62 -39.14 -26.84
C GLY A 531 19.41 -40.55 -26.29
N GLN A 532 19.84 -41.54 -27.06
CA GLN A 532 19.79 -42.96 -26.67
C GLN A 532 21.17 -43.51 -26.29
N ARG A 533 22.20 -42.68 -26.43
CA ARG A 533 23.59 -42.97 -26.07
C ARG A 533 24.04 -42.07 -24.94
N LEU A 534 24.94 -42.57 -24.12
CA LEU A 534 25.49 -41.86 -22.98
C LEU A 534 26.96 -41.55 -23.22
N ASP A 535 27.30 -40.27 -23.29
CA ASP A 535 28.68 -39.79 -23.41
C ASP A 535 29.22 -39.34 -22.05
N ALA A 536 30.53 -39.48 -21.85
CA ALA A 536 31.18 -39.18 -20.59
C ALA A 536 31.42 -37.67 -20.44
N ALA A 537 31.07 -37.12 -19.29
CA ALA A 537 31.31 -35.75 -18.88
C ALA A 537 31.81 -35.68 -17.43
N VAL A 538 32.44 -34.56 -17.06
CA VAL A 538 32.75 -34.26 -15.67
C VAL A 538 31.82 -33.18 -15.17
N VAL A 539 31.21 -33.38 -14.00
CA VAL A 539 30.52 -32.32 -13.25
C VAL A 539 31.32 -31.99 -12.01
N ALA A 540 31.48 -30.70 -11.72
CA ALA A 540 32.18 -30.22 -10.54
C ALA A 540 31.38 -29.14 -9.83
N ARG A 541 31.50 -29.10 -8.49
CA ARG A 541 31.03 -28.02 -7.62
C ARG A 541 32.24 -27.47 -6.89
N VAL A 542 32.41 -26.15 -6.92
CA VAL A 542 33.59 -25.46 -6.40
C VAL A 542 33.13 -24.35 -5.47
N ALA A 543 33.50 -24.43 -4.20
CA ALA A 543 33.31 -23.33 -3.26
C ALA A 543 34.38 -22.26 -3.52
N LEU A 544 33.94 -21.02 -3.72
CA LEU A 544 34.75 -19.84 -3.91
C LEU A 544 34.56 -18.91 -2.72
N ARG A 545 35.63 -18.22 -2.30
CA ARG A 545 35.55 -17.18 -1.28
C ARG A 545 36.30 -15.94 -1.72
N TYR A 546 35.61 -14.82 -1.79
CA TYR A 546 36.20 -13.51 -2.03
C TYR A 546 36.35 -12.80 -0.68
N ASP A 547 37.58 -12.45 -0.32
CA ASP A 547 37.91 -11.77 0.94
C ASP A 547 38.68 -10.48 0.66
N GLU A 548 38.18 -9.34 1.13
CA GLU A 548 38.87 -8.05 1.08
C GLU A 548 38.64 -7.27 2.37
N THR A 549 39.65 -7.25 3.23
CA THR A 549 39.60 -6.64 4.56
C THR A 549 39.25 -5.15 4.54
N LYS A 550 39.70 -4.39 3.53
CA LYS A 550 39.39 -2.94 3.46
C LYS A 550 37.92 -2.69 3.18
N ALA A 551 37.28 -3.59 2.45
CA ALA A 551 35.86 -3.53 2.12
C ALA A 551 34.98 -4.24 3.17
N ASP A 552 35.59 -4.85 4.19
CA ASP A 552 34.92 -5.80 5.10
C ASP A 552 34.13 -6.86 4.34
N LEU A 553 34.69 -7.29 3.19
CA LEU A 553 34.06 -8.24 2.28
C LEU A 553 34.47 -9.65 2.68
N VAL A 554 33.46 -10.46 3.00
CA VAL A 554 33.55 -11.92 2.97
C VAL A 554 32.36 -12.41 2.16
N HIS A 555 32.63 -12.88 0.94
CA HIS A 555 31.60 -13.38 0.05
C HIS A 555 31.96 -14.81 -0.39
N ASP A 556 31.21 -15.77 0.14
CA ASP A 556 31.29 -17.15 -0.30
C ASP A 556 30.31 -17.33 -1.48
N ASP A 557 30.78 -17.97 -2.55
CA ASP A 557 30.02 -18.24 -3.78
C ASP A 557 30.25 -19.71 -4.20
N GLU A 558 29.35 -20.25 -5.01
CA GLU A 558 29.45 -21.62 -5.50
C GLU A 558 29.46 -21.64 -7.03
N PHE A 559 30.51 -22.24 -7.58
CA PHE A 559 30.69 -22.39 -9.02
C PHE A 559 30.45 -23.84 -9.42
N GLU A 560 29.45 -24.03 -10.26
CA GLU A 560 29.07 -25.33 -10.80
C GLU A 560 29.38 -25.37 -12.29
N CYS A 561 30.02 -26.46 -12.73
CA CYS A 561 30.37 -26.61 -14.13
C CYS A 561 30.29 -28.04 -14.64
N VAL A 562 30.09 -28.13 -15.96
CA VAL A 562 30.15 -29.36 -16.73
C VAL A 562 31.28 -29.24 -17.75
N ILE A 563 32.08 -30.30 -17.88
CA ILE A 563 33.15 -30.41 -18.86
C ILE A 563 32.80 -31.55 -19.80
N HIS A 564 32.49 -31.20 -21.05
CA HIS A 564 32.17 -32.11 -22.15
C HIS A 564 32.64 -31.47 -23.48
N PRO A 565 33.15 -32.25 -24.46
CA PRO A 565 33.45 -33.69 -24.39
C PRO A 565 34.76 -34.01 -23.65
N LEU A 566 34.92 -35.26 -23.22
CA LEU A 566 36.14 -35.75 -22.56
C LEU A 566 37.07 -36.48 -23.55
N GLY A 567 38.15 -35.81 -23.98
CA GLY A 567 39.23 -36.39 -24.80
C GLY A 567 40.45 -36.84 -23.99
N GLU A 568 41.53 -37.28 -24.67
CA GLU A 568 42.78 -37.70 -23.99
C GLU A 568 43.39 -36.57 -23.12
N GLN A 569 43.28 -35.32 -23.59
CA GLN A 569 43.59 -34.12 -22.81
C GLN A 569 42.31 -33.28 -22.66
N VAL A 570 41.97 -32.94 -21.43
CA VAL A 570 40.77 -32.15 -21.10
C VAL A 570 41.18 -30.68 -20.98
N ASP A 571 40.59 -29.82 -21.80
CA ASP A 571 40.78 -28.37 -21.72
C ASP A 571 39.75 -27.76 -20.76
N VAL A 572 40.18 -27.39 -19.56
CA VAL A 572 39.28 -26.78 -18.57
C VAL A 572 38.72 -25.43 -19.01
N SER A 573 39.31 -24.75 -20.01
CA SER A 573 38.74 -23.50 -20.53
C SER A 573 37.44 -23.68 -21.31
N THR A 574 37.10 -24.92 -21.68
CA THR A 574 35.81 -25.25 -22.32
C THR A 574 34.75 -25.65 -21.30
N MET A 575 35.02 -25.55 -19.99
CA MET A 575 34.01 -25.80 -18.98
C MET A 575 32.81 -24.86 -19.17
N VAL A 576 31.61 -25.42 -19.11
CA VAL A 576 30.37 -24.65 -19.17
C VAL A 576 29.89 -24.44 -17.74
N GLN A 577 29.78 -23.19 -17.32
CA GLN A 577 29.14 -22.85 -16.05
C GLN A 577 27.65 -23.16 -16.16
N VAL A 578 27.14 -23.92 -15.22
CA VAL A 578 25.73 -24.35 -15.14
C VAL A 578 25.25 -24.14 -13.71
N ASP A 579 23.94 -24.09 -13.49
CA ASP A 579 23.31 -24.14 -12.16
C ASP A 579 22.57 -25.49 -12.09
N TYR A 580 23.23 -26.52 -11.58
CA TYR A 580 22.68 -27.87 -11.55
C TYR A 580 22.14 -28.24 -10.17
N ASP A 581 20.92 -28.77 -10.15
CA ASP A 581 20.33 -29.35 -8.95
C ASP A 581 20.81 -30.79 -8.78
N ASP A 582 20.95 -31.28 -7.55
CA ASP A 582 21.28 -32.69 -7.30
C ASP A 582 20.27 -33.65 -7.97
N ARG A 583 19.03 -33.20 -8.22
CA ARG A 583 17.98 -33.91 -8.98
C ARG A 583 18.31 -34.06 -10.48
N ASP A 584 19.10 -33.16 -11.04
CA ASP A 584 19.59 -33.27 -12.42
C ASP A 584 20.61 -34.40 -12.56
N LEU A 585 21.19 -34.87 -11.45
CA LEU A 585 22.24 -35.87 -11.39
C LEU A 585 21.73 -37.15 -10.71
N ARG A 586 21.08 -38.01 -11.49
CA ARG A 586 20.53 -39.29 -11.02
C ARG A 586 21.63 -40.30 -10.66
N THR A 587 21.33 -41.17 -9.70
CA THR A 587 22.25 -42.24 -9.26
C THR A 587 22.11 -43.52 -10.08
N ASP A 588 20.92 -43.77 -10.62
CA ASP A 588 20.60 -45.00 -11.34
C ASP A 588 20.71 -44.81 -12.85
N ALA A 589 21.31 -45.81 -13.51
CA ALA A 589 21.41 -45.84 -14.96
C ALA A 589 20.02 -45.95 -15.62
N PRO A 590 19.78 -45.28 -16.76
CA PRO A 590 18.60 -45.53 -17.58
C PRO A 590 18.53 -47.00 -18.05
N ASP A 591 17.32 -47.54 -18.16
CA ASP A 591 17.11 -48.90 -18.69
C ASP A 591 17.61 -48.99 -20.14
N GLY A 592 18.48 -49.97 -20.42
CA GLY A 592 19.03 -50.18 -21.76
C GLY A 592 20.12 -49.17 -22.17
N ALA A 593 20.78 -48.53 -21.20
CA ALA A 593 21.87 -47.59 -21.43
C ALA A 593 22.98 -48.17 -22.33
N VAL A 594 23.37 -47.40 -23.34
CA VAL A 594 24.55 -47.68 -24.18
C VAL A 594 25.53 -46.53 -24.00
N TYR A 595 26.76 -46.86 -23.63
CA TYR A 595 27.82 -45.92 -23.27
C TYR A 595 28.81 -45.76 -24.43
N LEU A 596 29.14 -44.52 -24.75
CA LEU A 596 30.25 -44.19 -25.67
C LEU A 596 31.58 -44.30 -24.91
N LEU A 597 32.56 -44.95 -25.54
CA LEU A 597 33.88 -45.12 -24.96
C LEU A 597 34.69 -43.80 -25.05
N THR A 598 35.05 -43.24 -23.90
CA THR A 598 35.91 -42.04 -23.82
C THR A 598 37.40 -42.39 -23.91
N GLU A 599 38.18 -41.52 -24.57
CA GLU A 599 39.64 -41.57 -24.57
C GLU A 599 40.26 -41.03 -23.26
N ALA A 600 39.47 -40.34 -22.45
CA ALA A 600 39.91 -39.81 -21.17
C ALA A 600 40.26 -40.93 -20.19
N LYS A 601 41.34 -40.76 -19.44
CA LYS A 601 41.88 -41.76 -18.51
C LYS A 601 41.11 -41.77 -17.17
N VAL A 602 39.78 -41.83 -17.22
CA VAL A 602 38.86 -41.75 -16.06
C VAL A 602 39.07 -42.84 -15.00
N LYS A 603 39.72 -43.96 -15.36
CA LYS A 603 40.16 -45.02 -14.42
C LYS A 603 41.32 -44.60 -13.52
N ASN A 604 42.12 -43.61 -13.93
CA ASN A 604 43.34 -43.23 -13.22
C ASN A 604 43.05 -42.12 -12.20
N LYS A 605 43.38 -42.35 -10.92
CA LYS A 605 43.25 -41.33 -9.87
C LYS A 605 44.00 -40.02 -10.18
N THR A 606 45.13 -40.11 -10.90
CA THR A 606 45.93 -38.95 -11.30
C THR A 606 45.22 -38.02 -12.29
N PHE A 607 44.28 -38.55 -13.08
CA PHE A 607 43.45 -37.73 -13.99
C PHE A 607 42.56 -36.78 -13.18
N TRP A 608 41.83 -37.31 -12.19
CA TRP A 608 40.91 -36.53 -11.35
C TRP A 608 41.64 -35.49 -10.50
N SER A 609 42.76 -35.85 -9.84
CA SER A 609 43.55 -34.88 -9.07
C SER A 609 44.19 -33.78 -9.92
N GLY A 610 44.53 -34.12 -11.18
CA GLY A 610 45.01 -33.14 -12.16
C GLY A 610 43.89 -32.18 -12.54
N LEU A 611 42.72 -32.72 -12.89
CA LEU A 611 41.55 -31.94 -13.28
C LEU A 611 41.07 -30.99 -12.17
N GLU A 612 41.03 -31.43 -10.90
CA GLU A 612 40.74 -30.54 -9.76
C GLU A 612 41.74 -29.37 -9.65
N THR A 613 43.02 -29.64 -9.90
CA THR A 613 44.07 -28.62 -9.89
C THR A 613 43.89 -27.64 -11.04
N ASP A 614 43.56 -28.13 -12.24
CA ASP A 614 43.37 -27.34 -13.44
C ASP A 614 42.12 -26.45 -13.34
N ILE A 615 41.01 -26.98 -12.82
CA ILE A 615 39.77 -26.22 -12.53
C ILE A 615 40.08 -25.09 -11.56
N ARG A 616 40.73 -25.40 -10.42
CA ARG A 616 41.09 -24.40 -9.41
C ARG A 616 41.97 -23.30 -10.01
N ASP A 617 43.02 -23.67 -10.72
CA ASP A 617 43.95 -22.70 -11.32
C ASP A 617 43.28 -21.87 -12.43
N HIS A 618 42.29 -22.43 -13.14
CA HIS A 618 41.48 -21.68 -14.11
C HIS A 618 40.59 -20.63 -13.43
N LEU A 619 39.84 -21.01 -12.40
CA LEU A 619 38.92 -20.11 -11.68
C LEU A 619 39.67 -18.97 -10.99
N VAL A 620 40.82 -19.24 -10.36
CA VAL A 620 41.68 -18.21 -9.76
C VAL A 620 42.14 -17.15 -10.79
N ARG A 621 42.33 -17.53 -12.05
CA ARG A 621 42.78 -16.61 -13.12
C ARG A 621 41.66 -15.82 -13.78
N THR A 622 40.42 -16.28 -13.68
CA THR A 622 39.30 -15.80 -14.51
C THR A 622 38.19 -15.16 -13.70
N MET A 623 37.99 -15.56 -12.45
CA MET A 623 36.90 -15.09 -11.62
C MET A 623 37.33 -13.91 -10.74
N THR A 624 36.54 -12.84 -10.78
CA THR A 624 36.69 -11.63 -9.97
C THR A 624 35.32 -11.07 -9.64
N VAL A 625 35.17 -10.44 -8.47
CA VAL A 625 33.98 -9.67 -8.08
C VAL A 625 34.30 -8.19 -8.17
N GLU A 626 33.40 -7.42 -8.78
CA GLU A 626 33.48 -5.96 -8.85
C GLU A 626 32.56 -5.32 -7.81
N LEU A 627 33.09 -4.38 -7.04
CA LEU A 627 32.35 -3.64 -6.02
C LEU A 627 32.42 -2.14 -6.31
N PRO A 628 31.29 -1.41 -6.35
CA PRO A 628 31.35 0.03 -6.38
C PRO A 628 31.90 0.55 -5.04
N THR A 629 32.68 1.61 -5.03
CA THR A 629 33.32 2.16 -3.81
C THR A 629 33.37 3.67 -3.84
N ASN A 630 33.19 4.28 -2.68
CA ASN A 630 33.41 5.70 -2.45
C ASN A 630 34.45 5.85 -1.33
N LYS A 631 35.69 6.12 -1.72
CA LYS A 631 36.84 6.19 -0.80
C LYS A 631 36.73 7.36 0.18
N ALA A 632 36.15 8.48 -0.24
CA ALA A 632 35.98 9.67 0.59
C ALA A 632 34.96 9.43 1.72
N LEU A 633 33.89 8.71 1.43
CA LEU A 633 32.90 8.28 2.42
C LEU A 633 33.32 7.03 3.19
N LYS A 634 34.38 6.33 2.73
CA LYS A 634 34.80 5.00 3.20
C LYS A 634 33.66 3.97 3.08
N LEU A 635 32.91 4.08 1.99
CA LEU A 635 31.80 3.19 1.70
C LEU A 635 32.20 2.21 0.60
N TYR A 636 31.89 0.94 0.82
CA TYR A 636 32.09 -0.13 -0.14
C TYR A 636 30.74 -0.75 -0.47
N GLY A 637 30.57 -1.06 -1.75
CA GLY A 637 29.41 -1.72 -2.29
C GLY A 637 29.40 -3.19 -1.97
N ARG A 638 28.25 -3.82 -2.18
CA ARG A 638 28.06 -5.26 -1.97
C ARG A 638 28.19 -5.98 -3.32
N PRO A 639 28.59 -7.27 -3.33
CA PRO A 639 28.59 -8.07 -4.55
C PRO A 639 27.20 -8.04 -5.21
N GLY A 640 27.15 -7.67 -6.50
CA GLY A 640 25.90 -7.60 -7.26
C GLY A 640 24.98 -6.42 -6.90
N GLU A 641 25.41 -5.46 -6.07
CA GLU A 641 24.63 -4.26 -5.76
C GLU A 641 24.43 -3.38 -6.99
N ASP A 642 23.21 -2.91 -7.21
CA ASP A 642 22.90 -2.00 -8.31
C ASP A 642 23.62 -0.65 -8.10
N PRO A 643 24.22 -0.06 -9.15
CA PRO A 643 24.92 1.21 -9.03
C PRO A 643 24.07 2.35 -8.44
N ALA A 644 22.77 2.39 -8.72
CA ALA A 644 21.88 3.42 -8.18
C ALA A 644 21.57 3.20 -6.69
N GLU A 645 21.51 1.95 -6.23
CA GLU A 645 21.38 1.62 -4.80
C GLU A 645 22.63 2.04 -4.02
N PHE A 646 23.82 1.79 -4.58
CA PHE A 646 25.08 2.25 -3.99
C PHE A 646 25.19 3.78 -3.96
N GLU A 647 24.78 4.46 -5.03
CA GLU A 647 24.72 5.92 -5.09
C GLU A 647 23.75 6.49 -4.04
N ALA A 648 22.56 5.89 -3.86
CA ALA A 648 21.61 6.30 -2.84
C ALA A 648 22.18 6.16 -1.41
N ARG A 649 22.95 5.11 -1.13
CA ARG A 649 23.66 4.96 0.16
C ARG A 649 24.75 6.02 0.33
N CYS A 650 25.49 6.35 -0.74
CA CYS A 650 26.48 7.42 -0.72
C CYS A 650 25.82 8.78 -0.41
N LEU A 651 24.71 9.09 -1.06
CA LEU A 651 23.93 10.31 -0.85
C LEU A 651 23.44 10.40 0.60
N LYS A 652 22.88 9.33 1.15
CA LYS A 652 22.42 9.32 2.54
C LYS A 652 23.55 9.62 3.54
N ILE A 653 24.71 8.99 3.39
CA ILE A 653 25.86 9.23 4.28
C ILE A 653 26.41 10.64 4.10
N ALA A 654 26.36 11.17 2.87
CA ALA A 654 26.75 12.55 2.58
C ALA A 654 25.80 13.55 3.24
N ASP A 655 24.49 13.33 3.18
CA ASP A 655 23.47 14.14 3.85
C ASP A 655 23.66 14.12 5.38
N ASP A 656 23.85 12.95 5.98
CA ASP A 656 24.10 12.82 7.42
C ASP A 656 25.34 13.63 7.86
N LYS A 657 26.39 13.66 7.03
CA LYS A 657 27.61 14.46 7.29
C LYS A 657 27.40 15.95 7.03
N ALA A 658 26.60 16.31 6.03
CA ALA A 658 26.21 17.69 5.77
C ALA A 658 25.44 18.26 6.97
N ASP A 659 24.46 17.52 7.48
CA ASP A 659 23.68 17.88 8.66
C ASP A 659 24.56 18.06 9.91
N GLU A 660 25.53 17.16 10.14
CA GLU A 660 26.47 17.28 11.26
C GLU A 660 27.35 18.54 11.14
N GLU A 661 27.83 18.86 9.94
CA GLU A 661 28.64 20.06 9.66
C GLU A 661 27.80 21.35 9.76
N ILE A 662 26.56 21.33 9.26
CA ILE A 662 25.58 22.43 9.35
C ILE A 662 25.19 22.70 10.81
N ALA A 663 24.99 21.66 11.63
CA ALA A 663 24.69 21.84 13.05
C ALA A 663 25.82 22.60 13.77
N LYS A 664 27.08 22.18 13.56
CA LYS A 664 28.26 22.87 14.11
C LYS A 664 28.39 24.31 13.59
N LEU A 665 28.04 24.54 12.34
CA LEU A 665 28.01 25.87 11.72
C LEU A 665 26.96 26.75 12.39
N ARG A 666 25.74 26.25 12.57
CA ARG A 666 24.63 26.97 13.23
C ARG A 666 25.01 27.40 14.65
N ASP A 667 25.59 26.51 15.45
CA ASP A 667 26.04 26.84 16.82
C ASP A 667 27.04 28.01 16.83
N LYS A 668 27.97 28.02 15.86
CA LYS A 668 28.98 29.08 15.71
C LYS A 668 28.34 30.42 15.32
N TYR A 669 27.39 30.39 14.38
CA TYR A 669 26.67 31.59 13.93
C TYR A 669 25.71 32.12 15.00
N GLU A 670 24.99 31.26 15.72
CA GLU A 670 24.14 31.65 16.84
C GLU A 670 24.95 32.33 17.96
N THR A 671 26.14 31.80 18.27
CA THR A 671 27.04 32.43 19.25
C THR A 671 27.46 33.83 18.83
N LYS A 672 27.73 34.05 17.53
CA LYS A 672 28.06 35.38 16.99
C LYS A 672 26.83 36.31 16.99
N ALA A 673 25.67 35.80 16.58
CA ALA A 673 24.40 36.54 16.55
C ALA A 673 24.01 37.00 17.95
N ARG A 674 24.14 36.13 18.97
CA ARG A 674 23.90 36.48 20.37
C ARG A 674 24.80 37.63 20.81
N ARG A 675 26.10 37.56 20.49
CA ARG A 675 27.06 38.63 20.81
C ARG A 675 26.68 39.97 20.17
N LEU A 676 26.17 39.97 18.93
CA LEU A 676 25.72 41.18 18.26
C LEU A 676 24.42 41.72 18.89
N ARG A 677 23.46 40.85 19.24
CA ARG A 677 22.23 41.21 19.96
C ARG A 677 22.53 41.82 21.33
N ASP A 678 23.43 41.21 22.11
CA ASP A 678 23.88 41.75 23.39
C ASP A 678 24.53 43.15 23.22
N GLN A 679 25.20 43.39 22.09
CA GLN A 679 25.79 44.69 21.77
C GLN A 679 24.75 45.74 21.32
N ILE A 680 23.68 45.30 20.64
CA ILE A 680 22.53 46.13 20.27
C ILE A 680 21.81 46.57 21.54
N GLU A 681 21.44 45.64 22.40
CA GLU A 681 20.77 45.91 23.68
C GLU A 681 21.60 46.89 24.53
N ALA A 682 22.91 46.63 24.69
CA ALA A 682 23.78 47.54 25.42
C ALA A 682 23.97 48.92 24.74
N ALA A 683 23.70 49.05 23.44
CA ALA A 683 23.71 50.32 22.72
C ALA A 683 22.36 51.06 22.85
N GLU A 684 21.24 50.33 22.84
CA GLU A 684 19.88 50.82 23.09
C GLU A 684 19.74 51.36 24.52
N ASP A 685 20.21 50.61 25.53
CA ASP A 685 20.24 51.06 26.93
C ASP A 685 21.00 52.39 27.08
N ARG A 686 22.12 52.53 26.37
CA ARG A 686 22.92 53.77 26.38
C ARG A 686 22.22 54.91 25.66
N LEU A 687 21.51 54.61 24.58
CA LEU A 687 20.70 55.58 23.85
C LEU A 687 19.60 56.12 24.76
N GLU A 688 18.89 55.24 25.47
CA GLU A 688 17.84 55.62 26.43
C GLU A 688 18.38 56.55 27.53
N VAL A 689 19.54 56.22 28.13
CA VAL A 689 20.19 57.08 29.14
C VAL A 689 20.59 58.44 28.55
N LEU A 690 21.09 58.49 27.31
CA LEU A 690 21.46 59.74 26.64
C LEU A 690 20.23 60.60 26.30
N GLU A 691 19.12 59.98 25.91
CA GLU A 691 17.83 60.65 25.68
C GLU A 691 17.25 61.20 26.98
N GLU A 692 17.37 60.46 28.09
CA GLU A 692 16.89 60.88 29.40
C GLU A 692 17.74 62.05 29.95
N GLN A 693 19.06 62.04 29.75
CA GLN A 693 19.94 63.17 30.07
C GLN A 693 19.69 64.40 29.16
N SER A 694 19.18 64.18 27.94
CA SER A 694 18.75 65.22 27.00
C SER A 694 17.40 65.85 27.39
N LYS A 695 16.56 65.14 28.15
CA LYS A 695 15.28 65.62 28.70
C LYS A 695 15.46 66.58 29.88
N SER A 696 16.19 67.68 29.66
CA SER A 696 16.06 68.92 30.42
C SER A 696 15.12 69.88 29.67
N LYS A 697 13.85 69.91 30.10
CA LYS A 697 12.77 70.84 29.68
C LYS A 697 12.55 71.00 28.17
N ARG A 698 11.57 70.24 27.64
CA ARG A 698 10.47 70.79 26.83
C ARG A 698 9.34 69.76 26.71
N ASN A 699 8.12 70.24 26.95
CA ASN A 699 6.86 69.51 26.78
C ASN A 699 6.46 69.47 25.30
N SER A 700 5.64 68.44 25.01
CA SER A 700 4.65 68.29 23.94
C SER A 700 5.15 68.35 22.49
N GLU A 701 5.13 67.20 21.82
CA GLU A 701 4.27 66.86 20.67
C GLU A 701 4.93 65.73 19.86
N LEU A 702 4.19 64.64 19.66
CA LEU A 702 4.00 63.89 18.40
C LEU A 702 5.28 63.47 17.61
N LEU A 703 5.50 62.22 17.21
CA LEU A 703 4.58 61.31 16.50
C LEU A 703 5.19 59.91 16.40
N SER A 704 4.25 58.95 16.38
CA SER A 704 4.25 57.64 15.72
C SER A 704 5.39 57.30 14.75
N THR A 705 5.95 56.09 14.85
CA THR A 705 5.76 54.96 13.89
C THR A 705 6.83 53.90 14.15
N ALA A 706 6.50 52.80 14.82
CA ALA A 706 7.27 51.56 14.75
C ALA A 706 6.39 50.40 15.23
N GLY A 707 5.97 49.54 14.31
CA GLY A 707 5.22 48.34 14.66
C GLY A 707 4.83 47.55 13.42
N SER A 708 5.40 46.35 13.30
CA SER A 708 5.14 45.27 12.33
C SER A 708 5.89 45.30 11.00
N VAL A 709 6.96 44.49 10.90
CA VAL A 709 7.12 43.44 9.87
C VAL A 709 7.90 42.28 10.46
N LEU A 710 7.21 41.23 10.91
CA LEU A 710 7.74 39.88 11.05
C LEU A 710 6.69 38.94 10.46
N GLY A 711 7.07 38.19 9.43
CA GLY A 711 6.21 37.17 8.82
C GLY A 711 6.25 37.22 7.30
N GLY A 712 7.23 36.54 6.69
CA GLY A 712 7.25 36.39 5.24
C GLY A 712 8.57 35.87 4.68
N LEU A 713 9.07 34.73 5.16
CA LEU A 713 10.14 33.99 4.47
C LEU A 713 9.88 32.49 4.63
N LEU A 714 9.27 31.91 3.60
CA LEU A 714 9.53 30.56 3.06
C LEU A 714 8.48 30.26 1.98
N GLY A 715 8.89 30.34 0.71
CA GLY A 715 8.08 29.85 -0.40
C GLY A 715 8.36 30.47 -1.77
N GLY A 716 9.18 29.79 -2.58
CA GLY A 716 8.90 29.70 -4.02
C GLY A 716 9.58 30.71 -4.96
N ARG A 717 10.62 30.22 -5.63
CA ARG A 717 11.25 30.72 -6.87
C ARG A 717 10.29 31.26 -7.95
N LYS A 718 10.71 32.40 -8.54
CA LYS A 718 10.58 32.92 -9.95
C LYS A 718 9.72 34.18 -10.11
N SER A 719 10.37 35.33 -10.35
CA SER A 719 10.66 35.82 -11.72
C SER A 719 11.39 37.17 -11.67
N LYS A 720 12.25 37.40 -12.66
CA LYS A 720 12.99 38.65 -12.87
C LYS A 720 12.05 39.75 -13.35
N GLY A 721 12.26 40.96 -12.84
CA GLY A 721 11.92 42.20 -13.56
C GLY A 721 11.04 43.15 -12.76
N GLY A 722 11.63 44.25 -12.28
CA GLY A 722 10.87 45.46 -11.99
C GLY A 722 11.37 46.33 -10.85
N LEU A 723 11.91 47.49 -11.23
CA LEU A 723 11.83 48.77 -10.51
C LEU A 723 12.84 49.05 -9.38
N LEU A 724 14.09 49.27 -9.81
CA LEU A 724 14.79 50.51 -9.48
C LEU A 724 14.02 51.68 -10.13
N GLY A 725 13.48 52.60 -9.34
CA GLY A 725 12.85 53.79 -9.89
C GLY A 725 12.03 54.60 -8.91
N GLY A 726 12.70 55.43 -8.11
CA GLY A 726 12.06 56.62 -7.55
C GLY A 726 12.32 56.82 -6.07
N LEU A 727 13.30 57.70 -5.78
CA LEU A 727 13.11 58.94 -5.01
C LEU A 727 14.41 59.31 -4.27
N LEU A 728 15.39 59.77 -5.04
CA LEU A 728 16.35 60.76 -4.58
C LEU A 728 16.01 62.07 -5.30
N GLY A 729 15.77 63.14 -4.55
CA GLY A 729 15.66 64.47 -5.14
C GLY A 729 15.12 65.59 -4.26
N LYS A 730 16.07 66.42 -3.77
CA LYS A 730 16.00 67.87 -3.48
C LYS A 730 15.48 68.28 -2.10
N ALA A 731 15.95 69.36 -1.45
CA ALA A 731 17.12 70.25 -1.52
C ALA A 731 16.91 71.35 -0.44
N GLY A 732 17.99 71.93 0.11
CA GLY A 732 18.06 73.40 0.32
C GLY A 732 17.85 74.01 1.72
N THR A 733 18.96 74.22 2.43
CA THR A 733 19.38 75.46 3.15
C THR A 733 18.37 76.35 3.89
N ALA A 734 18.57 76.54 5.21
CA ALA A 734 18.69 77.86 5.88
C ALA A 734 19.23 77.74 7.32
N ALA A 735 20.12 78.67 7.69
CA ALA A 735 20.99 78.61 8.87
C ALA A 735 20.58 79.59 9.99
N ARG A 736 20.82 79.24 11.28
CA ARG A 736 21.71 79.98 12.24
C ARG A 736 21.55 79.52 13.71
N ARG A 737 22.70 79.15 14.32
CA ARG A 737 23.28 79.48 15.66
C ARG A 737 22.31 79.66 16.84
N ARG A 738 22.50 79.14 18.07
CA ARG A 738 23.62 78.75 18.95
C ARG A 738 22.98 77.81 19.98
N GLY A 739 23.55 76.70 20.42
CA GLY A 739 24.82 76.65 21.14
C GLY A 739 24.59 76.28 22.62
N SER A 740 24.00 75.11 22.87
CA SER A 740 24.17 74.29 24.09
C SER A 740 23.61 72.86 23.96
N THR A 741 22.91 72.54 22.86
CA THR A 741 22.29 71.22 22.58
C THR A 741 23.01 70.35 21.54
N LYS A 742 24.06 70.86 20.88
CA LYS A 742 24.69 70.14 19.74
C LYS A 742 25.48 68.91 20.17
N ALA A 743 26.20 68.98 21.29
CA ALA A 743 27.01 67.87 21.78
C ALA A 743 26.19 66.71 22.38
N ALA A 744 24.97 66.98 22.86
CA ALA A 744 24.04 65.94 23.31
C ALA A 744 23.44 65.22 22.08
N SER A 745 22.92 65.98 21.11
CA SER A 745 22.37 65.46 19.85
C SER A 745 23.38 64.65 19.03
N GLU A 746 24.64 65.11 18.93
CA GLU A 746 25.70 64.38 18.21
C GLU A 746 26.07 63.03 18.88
N ARG A 747 25.81 62.87 20.19
CA ARG A 747 26.05 61.60 20.90
C ARG A 747 24.92 60.60 20.71
N THR A 748 23.66 61.08 20.72
CA THR A 748 22.47 60.27 20.43
C THR A 748 22.53 59.74 19.00
N GLU A 749 22.80 60.62 18.02
CA GLU A 749 22.96 60.26 16.61
C GLU A 749 24.12 59.25 16.40
N ALA A 750 25.22 59.38 17.13
CA ALA A 750 26.32 58.41 17.07
C ALA A 750 25.96 57.03 17.66
N GLN A 751 25.05 56.95 18.64
CA GLN A 751 24.56 55.67 19.16
C GLN A 751 23.51 55.04 18.23
N GLU A 752 22.59 55.82 17.66
CA GLU A 752 21.64 55.35 16.64
C GLU A 752 22.36 54.72 15.44
N ASN A 753 23.36 55.43 14.88
CA ASN A 753 24.21 54.91 13.80
C ASN A 753 25.00 53.65 14.20
N LYS A 754 25.22 53.41 15.49
CA LYS A 754 25.89 52.19 15.97
C LYS A 754 24.90 51.03 16.03
N ILE A 755 23.67 51.26 16.50
CA ILE A 755 22.59 50.27 16.49
C ILE A 755 22.29 49.86 15.05
N GLU A 756 22.13 50.80 14.13
CA GLU A 756 21.88 50.52 12.71
C GLU A 756 22.97 49.63 12.10
N ARG A 757 24.25 49.93 12.38
CA ARG A 757 25.38 49.09 11.92
C ARG A 757 25.36 47.69 12.51
N LEU A 758 25.13 47.55 13.82
CA LEU A 758 25.06 46.24 14.46
C LEU A 758 23.87 45.42 13.94
N THR A 759 22.74 46.06 13.65
CA THR A 759 21.59 45.41 13.02
C THR A 759 21.90 44.96 11.59
N ALA A 760 22.63 45.77 10.82
CA ALA A 760 23.13 45.37 9.50
C ALA A 760 24.10 44.18 9.61
N ASP A 761 25.02 44.19 10.57
CA ASP A 761 25.96 43.09 10.82
C ASP A 761 25.22 41.78 11.16
N VAL A 762 24.07 41.83 11.85
CA VAL A 762 23.22 40.65 12.11
C VAL A 762 22.60 40.13 10.82
N ALA A 763 22.09 41.02 9.96
CA ALA A 763 21.50 40.63 8.68
C ALA A 763 22.53 40.02 7.72
N ASP A 764 23.74 40.59 7.65
CA ASP A 764 24.85 40.03 6.87
C ASP A 764 25.25 38.64 7.39
N LEU A 765 25.25 38.47 8.71
CA LEU A 765 25.56 37.18 9.35
C LEU A 765 24.52 36.08 9.05
N GLU A 766 23.25 36.44 8.84
CA GLU A 766 22.21 35.51 8.40
C GLU A 766 22.37 35.12 6.92
N LEU A 767 22.81 36.06 6.07
CA LEU A 767 23.14 35.78 4.66
C LEU A 767 24.36 34.85 4.55
N ASP A 768 25.43 35.15 5.30
CA ASP A 768 26.65 34.32 5.35
C ASP A 768 26.32 32.88 5.79
N LEU A 769 25.44 32.71 6.79
CA LEU A 769 25.00 31.38 7.22
C LEU A 769 24.30 30.63 6.08
N ALA A 770 23.44 31.30 5.31
CA ALA A 770 22.72 30.67 4.20
C ALA A 770 23.67 30.26 3.06
N GLU A 771 24.67 31.07 2.76
CA GLU A 771 25.70 30.75 1.76
C GLU A 771 26.58 29.56 2.22
N ASP A 772 27.04 29.59 3.47
CA ASP A 772 27.87 28.52 4.04
C ASP A 772 27.12 27.18 4.10
N VAL A 773 25.82 27.18 4.46
CA VAL A 773 24.97 25.97 4.45
C VAL A 773 24.88 25.41 3.03
N THR A 774 24.65 26.27 2.03
CA THR A 774 24.56 25.85 0.62
C THR A 774 25.88 25.26 0.12
N ALA A 775 27.01 25.82 0.57
CA ALA A 775 28.33 25.32 0.20
C ALA A 775 28.65 23.95 0.84
N ILE A 776 28.18 23.71 2.08
CA ILE A 776 28.31 22.41 2.75
C ILE A 776 27.51 21.33 2.00
N ASP A 777 26.25 21.61 1.66
CA ASP A 777 25.42 20.67 0.88
C ASP A 777 26.06 20.34 -0.47
N ALA A 778 26.51 21.35 -1.21
CA ALA A 778 27.14 21.15 -2.51
C ALA A 778 28.40 20.29 -2.42
N LYS A 779 29.26 20.55 -1.42
CA LYS A 779 30.48 19.78 -1.15
C LYS A 779 30.17 18.30 -0.89
N TRP A 780 29.19 18.00 -0.04
CA TRP A 780 28.86 16.61 0.29
C TRP A 780 28.16 15.88 -0.85
N MET A 781 27.34 16.58 -1.64
CA MET A 781 26.76 16.04 -2.88
C MET A 781 27.80 15.69 -3.93
N ASP A 782 28.86 16.48 -4.08
CA ASP A 782 29.96 16.17 -4.99
C ASP A 782 30.75 14.95 -4.50
N VAL A 783 31.04 14.88 -3.18
CA VAL A 783 31.69 13.73 -2.56
C VAL A 783 30.88 12.44 -2.76
N ALA A 784 29.55 12.49 -2.66
CA ALA A 784 28.69 11.31 -2.87
C ALA A 784 28.82 10.71 -4.28
N LYS A 785 29.06 11.55 -5.28
CA LYS A 785 29.16 11.16 -6.70
C LYS A 785 30.53 10.60 -7.09
N GLU A 786 31.54 10.72 -6.23
CA GLU A 786 32.89 10.17 -6.47
C GLU A 786 32.92 8.65 -6.26
N THR A 787 32.29 7.90 -7.16
CA THR A 787 32.25 6.43 -7.16
C THR A 787 33.30 5.83 -8.09
N GLU A 788 34.03 4.83 -7.61
CA GLU A 788 35.01 4.02 -8.36
C GLU A 788 34.65 2.53 -8.27
N THR A 789 35.29 1.66 -9.04
CA THR A 789 35.14 0.20 -8.94
C THR A 789 36.37 -0.44 -8.29
N LEU A 790 36.15 -1.29 -7.29
CA LEU A 790 37.15 -2.15 -6.67
C LEU A 790 36.97 -3.59 -7.17
N THR A 791 37.98 -4.14 -7.82
CA THR A 791 37.99 -5.54 -8.28
C THR A 791 38.67 -6.43 -7.24
N VAL A 792 37.97 -7.46 -6.78
CA VAL A 792 38.47 -8.47 -5.82
C VAL A 792 38.61 -9.81 -6.55
N GLY A 793 39.83 -10.35 -6.58
CA GLY A 793 40.11 -11.67 -7.18
C GLY A 793 40.17 -12.79 -6.13
N LEU A 794 40.24 -14.02 -6.61
CA LEU A 794 40.39 -15.21 -5.75
C LEU A 794 41.87 -15.53 -5.47
N GLU A 795 42.20 -15.98 -4.26
CA GLU A 795 43.47 -16.64 -3.99
C GLU A 795 43.32 -18.18 -4.10
N LYS A 796 44.45 -18.89 -4.26
CA LYS A 796 44.42 -20.36 -4.37
C LYS A 796 43.87 -21.05 -3.11
N SER A 797 44.00 -20.43 -1.94
CA SER A 797 43.43 -20.94 -0.68
C SER A 797 41.91 -20.86 -0.64
N ASP A 798 41.32 -20.01 -1.47
CA ASP A 798 39.91 -19.62 -1.39
C ASP A 798 39.04 -20.35 -2.41
N VAL A 799 39.65 -21.27 -3.18
CA VAL A 799 38.98 -22.07 -4.20
C VAL A 799 39.13 -23.54 -3.84
N LYS A 800 38.00 -24.17 -3.50
CA LYS A 800 37.95 -25.56 -3.07
C LYS A 800 36.94 -26.34 -3.91
N VAL A 801 37.43 -27.34 -4.66
CA VAL A 801 36.55 -28.31 -5.32
C VAL A 801 35.90 -29.17 -4.23
N THR A 802 34.59 -29.03 -4.06
CA THR A 802 33.79 -29.72 -3.03
C THR A 802 33.19 -31.01 -3.56
N GLN A 803 32.92 -31.04 -4.86
CA GLN A 803 32.41 -32.22 -5.56
C GLN A 803 33.04 -32.31 -6.94
N ILE A 804 33.42 -33.52 -7.32
CA ILE A 804 33.76 -33.88 -8.70
C ILE A 804 33.21 -35.28 -8.96
N ALA A 805 32.50 -35.43 -10.08
CA ALA A 805 31.86 -36.70 -10.43
C ALA A 805 31.96 -36.96 -11.93
N LEU A 806 31.96 -38.25 -12.27
CA LEU A 806 31.74 -38.71 -13.64
C LEU A 806 30.23 -38.66 -13.90
N ALA A 807 29.80 -37.86 -14.87
CA ALA A 807 28.43 -37.78 -15.33
C ALA A 807 28.29 -38.39 -16.71
N TRP A 808 27.17 -39.09 -16.94
CA TRP A 808 26.79 -39.62 -18.24
C TRP A 808 25.71 -38.74 -18.86
N LEU A 809 26.05 -38.05 -19.95
CA LEU A 809 25.17 -37.15 -20.69
C LEU A 809 24.44 -37.93 -21.79
N PRO A 810 23.10 -37.82 -21.91
CA PRO A 810 22.40 -38.34 -23.07
C PRO A 810 22.77 -37.54 -24.32
N VAL A 811 23.21 -38.25 -25.36
CA VAL A 811 23.58 -37.72 -26.69
C VAL A 811 22.91 -38.54 -27.79
N GLU A 812 22.83 -37.95 -28.98
CA GLU A 812 22.13 -38.53 -30.15
C GLU A 812 22.59 -39.95 -30.51
#